data_AF-A0A1G6NS11-F1
#
_entry.id   AF-A0A1G6NS11-F1
#
_cell.length_a   1.000
_cell.length_b   1.000
_cell.length_c   1.000
_cell.angle_alpha   90.00
_cell.angle_beta   90.00
_cell.angle_gamma   90.00
#
_symmetry.space_group_name_H-M   'P 1'
#
loop_
_entity.id
_entity.type
_entity.pdbx_description
1 polymer ?
#
loop_
_entity_poly.entity_id
_entity_poly.type
_entity_poly.pdbx_seq_one_letter_code
_entity_poly.pdbx_strand_id
1 'polypeptide(L)'
;MSISDRHKDLVYTIKELCRVCYTCVRECPAKAIKINNGQAEVLSNRCIGCGNCIKVCSQDAKVFQQSRIEVRDLLKSAHRVVAIIAPSFPASFPDIVDYKYFVGMVRSLGFDHVCEVAFGADLVALRYKQYLEEKSAVGFISSDCPAIVDYIRYYHPQLVDNLVPVVSPMVAMAKVVKELYGSDVKVVFVGPCIAKKNESFEVDEVITFRELHIMFDTDGITAESVMPSDFDPPKAGRGAIFPITRGLIQTVNISDDIFEGNVIVADGRVDFQQAIKEFESGNIKNVNLELLCCEGCIMGPGMPPGGSPFERRTHISSYVRNKLANEADMAQWNSNIETFSALDLSITFTAFDQRTIPPQNDEVEKVLASMGKFTTRDHLNCGACGYDTCLEHAVAIVEGLAEVEMCLPYSIEELHSTIKNLAVSNEKLATMQQALKQNEKLAHMGQLSAGIAHELNNPLGVLIMYSNILLDECSTDDPNRQDLELIATQAERCKKIVGGLLNFARKNQVRFDEVDLEKLVDDSLNSVVIPASIAARVVNKAENSKALLDYDQMMQVLTNLNKNAIEAMPQGGTLEIVIEDTPEVVIFRIKDSGMGIERENVEKLFTPFFTTKALGKGTGLGLATSYGIVKMHKGKIEVKSNADKEKGPTGTTFSVILPRKP
;
A
#
# COMPACT_ATOMS: atom_id res chain seq x y z
N MET A 1 10.03 -30.34 30.17
CA MET A 1 9.98 -29.41 29.02
C MET A 1 11.41 -29.13 28.59
N SER A 2 11.78 -29.51 27.37
CA SER A 2 13.07 -29.12 26.79
C SER A 2 13.14 -27.59 26.65
N ILE A 3 14.34 -27.02 26.53
CA ILE A 3 14.57 -25.59 26.21
C ILE A 3 13.71 -25.16 25.01
N SER A 4 13.44 -26.07 24.07
CA SER A 4 12.59 -25.83 22.90
C SER A 4 11.12 -25.49 23.21
N ASP A 5 10.57 -25.88 24.37
CA ASP A 5 9.15 -25.60 24.69
C ASP A 5 8.93 -24.19 25.27
N ARG A 6 9.95 -23.58 25.94
CA ARG A 6 9.89 -22.18 26.40
C ARG A 6 10.15 -21.16 25.26
N HIS A 7 10.59 -21.62 24.10
CA HIS A 7 10.87 -20.75 22.94
C HIS A 7 9.62 -20.36 22.14
N LYS A 8 8.44 -20.90 22.42
CA LYS A 8 7.21 -20.45 21.77
C LYS A 8 6.81 -19.08 22.32
N ASP A 9 7.25 -18.06 21.58
CA ASP A 9 6.70 -16.70 21.54
C ASP A 9 7.17 -15.73 22.63
N LEU A 10 8.47 -15.76 22.96
CA LEU A 10 9.08 -14.76 23.85
C LEU A 10 8.79 -13.32 23.39
N VAL A 11 8.81 -13.08 22.08
CA VAL A 11 8.42 -11.83 21.43
C VAL A 11 7.46 -12.15 20.29
N TYR A 12 6.31 -11.48 20.25
CA TYR A 12 5.28 -11.69 19.24
C TYR A 12 4.65 -10.37 18.79
N THR A 13 3.76 -10.45 17.79
CA THR A 13 3.11 -9.28 17.19
C THR A 13 1.61 -9.34 17.35
N ILE A 14 1.02 -8.29 17.91
CA ILE A 14 -0.42 -8.04 17.87
C ILE A 14 -0.73 -7.45 16.51
N LYS A 15 -1.35 -8.25 15.64
CA LYS A 15 -1.51 -7.92 14.21
C LYS A 15 -2.39 -6.68 14.02
N GLU A 16 -3.40 -6.53 14.86
CA GLU A 16 -4.41 -5.46 14.83
C GLU A 16 -3.82 -4.06 15.08
N LEU A 17 -2.72 -4.01 15.84
CA LEU A 17 -2.01 -2.76 16.16
C LEU A 17 -0.93 -2.43 15.13
N CYS A 18 -0.48 -3.41 14.35
CA CYS A 18 0.62 -3.23 13.43
C CYS A 18 0.22 -2.36 12.23
N ARG A 19 0.99 -1.30 11.96
CA ARG A 19 0.80 -0.40 10.80
C ARG A 19 1.89 -0.53 9.76
N VAL A 20 2.66 -1.61 9.80
CA VAL A 20 3.55 -2.02 8.69
C VAL A 20 4.62 -0.96 8.35
N CYS A 21 5.10 -0.21 9.34
CA CYS A 21 6.14 0.83 9.15
C CYS A 21 7.56 0.28 8.97
N TYR A 22 7.73 -1.05 9.00
CA TYR A 22 8.99 -1.81 8.91
C TYR A 22 10.12 -1.42 9.87
N THR A 23 9.87 -0.52 10.82
CA THR A 23 10.90 -0.07 11.77
C THR A 23 11.42 -1.24 12.60
N CYS A 24 10.55 -2.15 13.03
CA CYS A 24 10.97 -3.37 13.73
C CYS A 24 11.89 -4.28 12.89
N VAL A 25 11.70 -4.37 11.57
CA VAL A 25 12.55 -5.15 10.65
C VAL A 25 13.93 -4.48 10.53
N ARG A 26 13.93 -3.16 10.35
CA ARG A 26 15.16 -2.35 10.31
C ARG A 26 16.00 -2.54 11.56
N GLU A 27 15.34 -2.44 12.71
CA GLU A 27 15.95 -2.44 14.02
C GLU A 27 16.24 -3.85 14.59
N CYS A 28 15.88 -4.92 13.87
CA CYS A 28 16.19 -6.28 14.29
C CYS A 28 17.61 -6.66 13.81
N PRO A 29 18.58 -6.87 14.73
CA PRO A 29 19.94 -7.24 14.33
C PRO A 29 20.00 -8.64 13.67
N ALA A 30 19.11 -9.55 14.09
CA ALA A 30 19.02 -10.91 13.58
C ALA A 30 18.16 -11.05 12.30
N LYS A 31 17.53 -9.95 11.84
CA LYS A 31 16.50 -9.95 10.78
C LYS A 31 15.48 -11.11 10.95
N ALA A 32 15.04 -11.30 12.20
CA ALA A 32 14.14 -12.37 12.62
C ALA A 32 12.65 -12.01 12.47
N ILE A 33 12.32 -10.95 11.72
CA ILE A 33 10.96 -10.50 11.50
C ILE A 33 10.62 -10.70 10.03
N LYS A 34 9.65 -11.57 9.79
CA LYS A 34 9.11 -11.85 8.46
C LYS A 34 7.93 -10.94 8.17
N ILE A 35 7.81 -10.48 6.92
CA ILE A 35 6.58 -9.88 6.40
C ILE A 35 5.84 -10.94 5.60
N ASN A 36 4.55 -11.13 5.90
CA ASN A 36 3.69 -12.09 5.23
C ASN A 36 2.31 -11.48 5.03
N ASN A 37 1.88 -11.34 3.78
CA ASN A 37 0.70 -10.61 3.34
C ASN A 37 0.62 -9.21 3.98
N GLY A 38 1.73 -8.46 3.93
CA GLY A 38 1.83 -7.14 4.55
C GLY A 38 1.84 -7.12 6.08
N GLN A 39 1.85 -8.26 6.76
CA GLN A 39 1.84 -8.33 8.22
C GLN A 39 3.20 -8.76 8.78
N ALA A 40 3.70 -8.04 9.78
CA ALA A 40 4.94 -8.40 10.47
C ALA A 40 4.72 -9.54 11.47
N GLU A 41 5.58 -10.55 11.41
CA GLU A 41 5.58 -11.75 12.25
C GLU A 41 7.00 -12.01 12.77
N VAL A 42 7.14 -12.40 14.04
CA VAL A 42 8.46 -12.70 14.63
C VAL A 42 8.72 -14.19 14.48
N LEU A 43 9.86 -14.54 13.91
CA LEU A 43 10.28 -15.93 13.77
C LEU A 43 11.02 -16.37 15.04
N SER A 44 10.33 -17.09 15.92
CA SER A 44 10.84 -17.48 17.24
C SER A 44 12.15 -18.27 17.20
N ASN A 45 12.39 -19.08 16.16
CA ASN A 45 13.63 -19.83 15.98
C ASN A 45 14.84 -18.95 15.57
N ARG A 46 14.60 -17.78 14.98
CA ARG A 46 15.64 -16.81 14.58
C ARG A 46 15.81 -15.69 15.61
N CYS A 47 14.80 -15.47 16.44
CA CYS A 47 14.80 -14.37 17.41
C CYS A 47 15.83 -14.61 18.53
N ILE A 48 16.71 -13.63 18.75
CA ILE A 48 17.68 -13.63 19.86
C ILE A 48 17.13 -13.01 21.17
N GLY A 49 15.82 -12.75 21.24
CA GLY A 49 15.15 -12.22 22.43
C GLY A 49 15.56 -10.79 22.86
N CYS A 50 16.34 -10.06 22.06
CA CYS A 50 16.88 -8.75 22.44
C CYS A 50 15.83 -7.65 22.68
N GLY A 51 14.61 -7.84 22.19
CA GLY A 51 13.48 -6.93 22.39
C GLY A 51 13.62 -5.55 21.74
N ASN A 52 14.62 -5.31 20.90
CA ASN A 52 14.80 -3.99 20.26
C ASN A 52 13.57 -3.60 19.42
N CYS A 53 12.92 -4.57 18.78
CA CYS A 53 11.68 -4.38 18.04
C CYS A 53 10.52 -3.86 18.89
N ILE A 54 10.49 -4.16 20.19
CA ILE A 54 9.50 -3.66 21.15
C ILE A 54 9.82 -2.20 21.48
N LYS A 55 11.09 -1.89 21.75
CA LYS A 55 11.56 -0.53 22.08
C LYS A 55 11.22 0.49 20.99
N VAL A 56 11.29 0.09 19.73
CA VAL A 56 11.10 0.98 18.56
C VAL A 56 9.68 0.97 18.00
N CYS A 57 8.78 0.13 18.53
CA CYS A 57 7.42 0.02 18.00
C CYS A 57 6.54 1.16 18.52
N SER A 58 6.28 2.16 17.68
CA SER A 58 5.42 3.30 18.01
C SER A 58 3.92 2.97 18.13
N GLN A 59 3.53 1.73 17.88
CA GLN A 59 2.14 1.27 17.94
C GLN A 59 1.90 0.27 19.08
N ASP A 60 2.93 -0.03 19.88
CA ASP A 60 2.91 -1.09 20.89
C ASP A 60 2.45 -2.47 20.35
N ALA A 61 2.60 -2.66 19.03
CA ALA A 61 2.21 -3.89 18.35
C ALA A 61 3.20 -5.04 18.59
N LYS A 62 4.45 -4.72 18.96
CA LYS A 62 5.46 -5.72 19.34
C LYS A 62 5.44 -5.85 20.85
N VAL A 63 5.17 -7.05 21.32
CA VAL A 63 5.00 -7.37 22.74
C VAL A 63 5.80 -8.61 23.10
N PHE A 64 5.95 -8.85 24.40
CA PHE A 64 6.71 -9.97 24.93
C PHE A 64 5.89 -10.77 25.94
N GLN A 65 6.31 -12.01 26.17
CA GLN A 65 5.70 -12.90 27.15
C GLN A 65 5.71 -12.27 28.55
N GLN A 66 4.53 -12.12 29.13
CA GLN A 66 4.35 -11.65 30.50
C GLN A 66 4.42 -12.84 31.46
N SER A 67 5.05 -12.65 32.62
CA SER A 67 5.22 -13.66 33.68
C SER A 67 4.66 -13.19 35.03
N ARG A 68 3.93 -12.06 35.05
CA ARG A 68 3.35 -11.47 36.27
C ARG A 68 2.35 -12.40 36.97
N ILE A 69 1.62 -13.23 36.22
CA ILE A 69 0.59 -14.12 36.80
C ILE A 69 1.30 -15.28 37.51
N GLU A 70 2.27 -15.87 36.82
CA GLU A 70 3.12 -16.97 37.28
C GLU A 70 3.88 -16.58 38.55
N VAL A 71 4.46 -15.38 38.60
CA VAL A 71 5.09 -14.84 39.81
C VAL A 71 4.08 -14.65 40.95
N ARG A 72 2.87 -14.14 40.67
CA ARG A 72 1.83 -14.01 41.70
C ARG A 72 1.37 -15.36 42.24
N ASP A 73 1.30 -16.38 41.40
CA ASP A 73 0.94 -17.73 41.82
C ASP A 73 2.05 -18.36 42.65
N LEU A 74 3.32 -18.12 42.31
CA LEU A 74 4.47 -18.50 43.14
C LEU A 74 4.45 -17.84 44.52
N LEU A 75 4.18 -16.53 44.58
CA LEU A 75 4.09 -15.78 45.84
C LEU A 75 2.95 -16.26 46.76
N LYS A 76 1.89 -16.85 46.19
CA LYS A 76 0.79 -17.46 46.96
C LYS A 76 1.06 -18.92 47.34
N SER A 77 2.10 -19.53 46.78
CA SER A 77 2.44 -20.93 47.04
C SER A 77 3.05 -21.11 48.43
N ALA A 78 3.22 -22.36 48.85
CA ALA A 78 3.88 -22.69 50.12
C ALA A 78 5.43 -22.63 50.04
N HIS A 79 5.98 -22.33 48.86
CA HIS A 79 7.43 -22.23 48.67
C HIS A 79 7.96 -20.90 49.17
N ARG A 80 9.20 -20.90 49.67
CA ARG A 80 9.95 -19.66 49.91
C ARG A 80 10.37 -19.06 48.57
N VAL A 81 10.05 -17.80 48.34
CA VAL A 81 10.29 -17.09 47.07
C VAL A 81 11.30 -15.96 47.30
N VAL A 82 12.41 -16.01 46.56
CA VAL A 82 13.50 -15.05 46.61
C VAL A 82 13.51 -14.20 45.35
N ALA A 83 13.40 -12.88 45.49
CA ALA A 83 13.60 -11.95 44.40
C ALA A 83 15.11 -11.64 44.26
N ILE A 84 15.66 -11.80 43.05
CA ILE A 84 17.00 -11.31 42.70
C ILE A 84 16.88 -10.12 41.75
N ILE A 85 17.31 -8.94 42.22
CA ILE A 85 17.10 -7.67 41.50
C ILE A 85 18.34 -7.29 40.70
N ALA A 86 18.15 -7.00 39.41
CA ALA A 86 19.22 -6.51 38.55
C ALA A 86 19.76 -5.14 39.03
N PRO A 87 21.07 -4.88 38.93
CA PRO A 87 21.66 -3.62 39.42
C PRO A 87 21.22 -2.37 38.65
N SER A 88 20.43 -2.52 37.58
CA SER A 88 19.86 -1.42 36.78
C SER A 88 18.61 -0.80 37.40
N PHE A 89 18.10 -1.32 38.52
CA PHE A 89 16.88 -0.80 39.15
C PHE A 89 16.91 0.72 39.43
N PRO A 90 18.03 1.38 39.82
CA PRO A 90 18.00 2.82 40.07
C PRO A 90 17.69 3.63 38.80
N ALA A 91 17.97 3.08 37.62
CA ALA A 91 17.61 3.70 36.34
C ALA A 91 16.13 3.50 35.97
N SER A 92 15.43 2.56 36.60
CA SER A 92 14.00 2.29 36.37
C SER A 92 13.09 3.00 37.37
N PHE A 93 13.64 3.37 38.53
CA PHE A 93 12.92 4.03 39.62
C PHE A 93 13.66 5.31 40.04
N PRO A 94 13.78 6.32 39.14
CA PRO A 94 14.58 7.51 39.39
C PRO A 94 14.04 8.37 40.55
N ASP A 95 12.75 8.29 40.84
CA ASP A 95 12.08 9.04 41.90
C ASP A 95 12.42 8.50 43.31
N ILE A 96 12.98 7.29 43.42
CA ILE A 96 13.34 6.68 44.69
C ILE A 96 14.81 7.02 45.02
N VAL A 97 14.98 8.05 45.85
CA VAL A 97 16.33 8.53 46.25
C VAL A 97 17.07 7.52 47.13
N ASP A 98 16.39 6.94 48.12
CA ASP A 98 16.95 5.87 48.96
C ASP A 98 16.40 4.52 48.49
N TYR A 99 17.30 3.69 47.94
CA TYR A 99 16.97 2.37 47.40
C TYR A 99 16.29 1.45 48.42
N LYS A 100 16.42 1.73 49.72
CA LYS A 100 15.77 0.93 50.75
C LYS A 100 14.25 0.98 50.67
N TYR A 101 13.67 2.09 50.20
CA TYR A 101 12.24 2.15 49.93
C TYR A 101 11.86 1.24 48.77
N PHE A 102 12.66 1.21 47.70
CA PHE A 102 12.45 0.28 46.59
C PHE A 102 12.46 -1.18 47.07
N VAL A 103 13.43 -1.58 47.88
CA VAL A 103 13.48 -2.94 48.44
C VAL A 103 12.28 -3.22 49.36
N GLY A 104 11.85 -2.23 50.15
CA GLY A 104 10.62 -2.29 50.94
C GLY A 104 9.37 -2.52 50.07
N MET A 105 9.28 -1.87 48.92
CA MET A 105 8.21 -2.08 47.94
C MET A 105 8.22 -3.50 47.40
N VAL A 106 9.37 -4.02 46.99
CA VAL A 106 9.50 -5.41 46.53
C VAL A 106 9.07 -6.39 47.63
N ARG A 107 9.55 -6.23 48.86
CA ARG A 107 9.14 -7.08 49.99
C ARG A 107 7.64 -7.05 50.25
N SER A 108 7.00 -5.89 50.07
CA SER A 108 5.55 -5.73 50.26
C SER A 108 4.70 -6.52 49.25
N LEU A 109 5.29 -6.98 48.13
CA LEU A 109 4.64 -7.93 47.21
C LEU A 109 4.56 -9.35 47.77
N GLY A 110 5.32 -9.66 48.83
CA GLY A 110 5.32 -10.98 49.50
C GLY A 110 6.56 -11.83 49.27
N PHE A 111 7.67 -11.28 48.76
CA PHE A 111 8.93 -12.01 48.66
C PHE A 111 9.56 -12.21 50.04
N ASP A 112 10.02 -13.43 50.34
CA ASP A 112 10.66 -13.76 51.62
C ASP A 112 12.05 -13.11 51.76
N HIS A 113 12.79 -13.10 50.66
CA HIS A 113 14.11 -12.46 50.56
C HIS A 113 14.21 -11.65 49.27
N VAL A 114 14.94 -10.55 49.33
CA VAL A 114 15.26 -9.68 48.20
C VAL A 114 16.78 -9.49 48.18
N CYS A 115 17.42 -10.14 47.23
CA CYS A 115 18.86 -10.08 47.03
C CYS A 115 19.22 -9.28 45.78
N GLU A 116 20.46 -8.78 45.72
CA GLU A 116 20.94 -7.98 44.61
C GLU A 116 21.86 -8.78 43.68
N VAL A 117 21.55 -8.76 42.38
CA VAL A 117 22.32 -9.47 41.35
C VAL A 117 23.72 -8.89 41.14
N ALA A 118 23.98 -7.68 41.63
CA ALA A 118 25.31 -7.06 41.63
C ALA A 118 26.38 -7.96 42.26
N PHE A 119 26.05 -8.78 43.26
CA PHE A 119 27.02 -9.70 43.85
C PHE A 119 27.36 -10.85 42.88
N GLY A 120 26.37 -11.39 42.19
CA GLY A 120 26.60 -12.32 41.07
C GLY A 120 27.46 -11.69 39.98
N ALA A 121 27.31 -10.39 39.73
CA ALA A 121 28.13 -9.65 38.78
C ALA A 121 29.60 -9.51 39.25
N ASP A 122 29.84 -9.30 40.55
CA ASP A 122 31.20 -9.31 41.11
C ASP A 122 31.88 -10.68 40.88
N LEU A 123 31.19 -11.77 41.20
CA LEU A 123 31.72 -13.13 41.01
C LEU A 123 32.05 -13.43 39.54
N VAL A 124 31.13 -13.07 38.64
CA VAL A 124 31.33 -13.24 37.20
C VAL A 124 32.53 -12.40 36.74
N ALA A 125 32.57 -11.12 37.10
CA ALA A 125 33.66 -10.23 36.69
C ALA A 125 35.03 -10.76 37.15
N LEU A 126 35.14 -11.30 38.37
CA LEU A 126 36.37 -11.94 38.86
C LEU A 126 36.79 -13.15 38.01
N ARG A 127 35.85 -13.99 37.55
CA ARG A 127 36.16 -15.10 36.63
C ARG A 127 36.61 -14.59 35.26
N TYR A 128 36.02 -13.51 34.76
CA TYR A 128 36.49 -12.87 33.53
C TYR A 128 37.91 -12.33 33.65
N LYS A 129 38.25 -11.71 34.77
CA LYS A 129 39.61 -11.26 35.05
C LYS A 129 40.61 -12.42 35.03
N GLN A 130 40.28 -13.56 35.65
CA GLN A 130 41.11 -14.76 35.59
C GLN A 130 41.31 -15.24 34.15
N TYR A 131 40.23 -15.27 33.35
CA TYR A 131 40.31 -15.63 31.93
C TYR A 131 41.21 -14.68 31.12
N LEU A 132 41.12 -13.37 31.37
CA LEU A 132 41.96 -12.34 30.76
C LEU A 132 43.44 -12.55 31.08
N GLU A 133 43.76 -12.91 32.32
CA GLU A 133 45.13 -13.13 32.79
C GLU A 133 45.71 -14.47 32.27
N GLU A 134 44.90 -15.53 32.18
CA GLU A 134 45.34 -16.88 31.80
C GLU A 134 45.45 -17.13 30.29
N LYS A 135 44.59 -16.51 29.46
CA LYS A 135 44.48 -16.80 28.01
C LYS A 135 44.79 -15.60 27.11
N SER A 136 45.84 -14.85 27.40
CA SER A 136 46.18 -13.59 26.71
C SER A 136 46.45 -13.66 25.19
N ALA A 137 46.57 -14.86 24.60
CA ALA A 137 46.94 -15.03 23.18
C ALA A 137 45.74 -15.23 22.22
N VAL A 138 44.54 -15.54 22.72
CA VAL A 138 43.34 -15.79 21.90
C VAL A 138 42.24 -14.83 22.34
N GLY A 139 41.73 -14.02 21.42
CA GLY A 139 40.62 -13.12 21.72
C GLY A 139 39.37 -13.90 22.15
N PHE A 140 38.69 -13.40 23.18
CA PHE A 140 37.41 -13.95 23.63
C PHE A 140 36.27 -12.95 23.46
N ILE A 141 35.05 -13.43 23.59
CA ILE A 141 33.82 -12.64 23.56
C ILE A 141 33.06 -12.84 24.87
N SER A 142 32.62 -11.75 25.49
CA SER A 142 31.82 -11.82 26.70
C SER A 142 30.45 -12.48 26.44
N SER A 143 29.98 -13.22 27.44
CA SER A 143 28.78 -14.05 27.46
C SER A 143 27.76 -13.61 28.51
N ASP A 144 27.93 -12.43 29.08
CA ASP A 144 27.04 -11.83 30.08
C ASP A 144 25.70 -11.36 29.48
N CYS A 145 25.70 -10.99 28.20
CA CYS A 145 24.51 -10.63 27.43
C CYS A 145 23.93 -11.87 26.69
N PRO A 146 22.77 -12.41 27.11
CA PRO A 146 22.19 -13.62 26.50
C PRO A 146 21.82 -13.41 25.02
N ALA A 147 21.41 -12.20 24.64
CA ALA A 147 21.12 -11.89 23.24
C ALA A 147 22.36 -11.95 22.35
N ILE A 148 23.55 -11.61 22.86
CA ILE A 148 24.82 -11.74 22.13
C ILE A 148 25.21 -13.21 22.02
N VAL A 149 25.07 -13.97 23.12
CA VAL A 149 25.30 -15.42 23.12
C VAL A 149 24.44 -16.10 22.06
N ASP A 150 23.13 -15.84 22.03
CA ASP A 150 22.23 -16.42 21.03
C ASP A 150 22.53 -15.90 19.61
N TYR A 151 22.91 -14.63 19.45
CA TYR A 151 23.33 -14.11 18.15
C TYR A 151 24.56 -14.85 17.59
N ILE A 152 25.56 -15.13 18.44
CA ILE A 152 26.74 -15.91 18.05
C ILE A 152 26.34 -17.36 17.75
N ARG A 153 25.58 -18.00 18.63
CA ARG A 153 25.14 -19.39 18.42
C ARG A 153 24.35 -19.56 17.13
N TYR A 154 23.54 -18.57 16.76
CA TYR A 154 22.62 -18.64 15.62
C TYR A 154 23.25 -18.21 14.30
N TYR A 155 24.10 -17.18 14.32
CA TYR A 155 24.59 -16.50 13.11
C TYR A 155 26.11 -16.53 12.94
N HIS A 156 26.86 -16.85 13.99
CA HIS A 156 28.33 -16.98 13.96
C HIS A 156 28.78 -18.25 14.70
N PRO A 157 28.26 -19.45 14.35
CA PRO A 157 28.46 -20.68 15.12
C PRO A 157 29.94 -21.08 15.29
N GLN A 158 30.83 -20.63 14.40
CA GLN A 158 32.26 -20.84 14.50
C GLN A 158 32.95 -20.01 15.60
N LEU A 159 32.30 -18.97 16.11
CA LEU A 159 32.79 -18.14 17.22
C LEU A 159 32.28 -18.61 18.59
N VAL A 160 31.52 -19.71 18.65
CA VAL A 160 30.99 -20.24 19.92
C VAL A 160 32.12 -20.58 20.89
N ASP A 161 33.25 -21.09 20.38
CA ASP A 161 34.43 -21.41 21.20
C ASP A 161 35.17 -20.17 21.71
N ASN A 162 34.89 -18.98 21.15
CA ASN A 162 35.42 -17.71 21.64
C ASN A 162 34.58 -17.13 22.79
N LEU A 163 33.37 -17.62 23.02
CA LEU A 163 32.56 -17.18 24.16
C LEU A 163 33.22 -17.61 25.48
N VAL A 164 33.38 -16.68 26.41
CA VAL A 164 33.89 -17.00 27.75
C VAL A 164 32.89 -17.94 28.45
N PRO A 165 33.30 -19.15 28.86
CA PRO A 165 32.40 -20.20 29.38
C PRO A 165 32.02 -19.95 30.85
N VAL A 166 31.50 -18.76 31.12
CA VAL A 166 31.06 -18.30 32.44
C VAL A 166 29.58 -17.93 32.36
N VAL A 167 28.79 -18.36 33.34
CA VAL A 167 27.37 -18.02 33.42
C VAL A 167 27.17 -16.50 33.59
N SER A 168 25.97 -16.00 33.27
CA SER A 168 25.67 -14.58 33.48
C SER A 168 25.47 -14.23 34.97
N PRO A 169 25.52 -12.93 35.34
CA PRO A 169 25.30 -12.49 36.72
C PRO A 169 23.99 -12.97 37.34
N MET A 170 22.91 -13.06 36.55
CA MET A 170 21.62 -13.57 37.01
C MET A 170 21.73 -15.02 37.46
N VAL A 171 22.35 -15.86 36.65
CA VAL A 171 22.51 -17.29 36.94
C VAL A 171 23.49 -17.50 38.08
N ALA A 172 24.59 -16.73 38.12
CA ALA A 172 25.53 -16.75 39.24
C ALA A 172 24.83 -16.41 40.57
N MET A 173 24.02 -15.35 40.59
CA MET A 173 23.27 -14.97 41.79
C MET A 173 22.22 -16.02 42.17
N ALA A 174 21.54 -16.64 41.21
CA ALA A 174 20.61 -17.73 41.47
C ALA A 174 21.29 -18.93 42.16
N LYS A 175 22.50 -19.30 41.71
CA LYS A 175 23.29 -20.36 42.36
C LYS A 175 23.68 -19.96 43.80
N VAL A 176 24.09 -18.71 44.02
CA VAL A 176 24.39 -18.19 45.38
C VAL A 176 23.17 -18.24 46.29
N VAL A 177 21.99 -17.84 45.79
CA VAL A 177 20.73 -17.91 46.55
C VAL A 177 20.37 -19.34 46.93
N LYS A 178 20.56 -20.31 46.02
CA LYS A 178 20.31 -21.73 46.30
C LYS A 178 21.30 -22.30 47.31
N GLU A 179 22.56 -21.87 47.28
CA GLU A 179 23.57 -22.24 48.27
C GLU A 179 23.22 -21.69 49.66
N LEU A 180 22.72 -20.45 49.73
CA LEU A 180 22.37 -19.78 50.99
C LEU A 180 21.08 -20.29 51.63
N TYR A 181 20.02 -20.42 50.83
CA TYR A 181 18.67 -20.63 51.35
C TYR A 181 18.13 -22.05 51.11
N GLY A 182 18.89 -22.88 50.39
CA GLY A 182 18.52 -24.24 50.00
C GLY A 182 18.05 -24.35 48.55
N SER A 183 18.16 -25.54 47.96
CA SER A 183 17.76 -25.79 46.57
C SER A 183 16.23 -25.82 46.35
N ASP A 184 15.45 -25.80 47.42
CA ASP A 184 13.98 -25.82 47.43
C ASP A 184 13.35 -24.45 47.20
N VAL A 185 14.12 -23.36 47.37
CA VAL A 185 13.63 -22.00 47.18
C VAL A 185 13.33 -21.71 45.72
N LYS A 186 12.33 -20.84 45.51
CA LYS A 186 11.94 -20.36 44.19
C LYS A 186 12.61 -19.02 43.91
N VAL A 187 13.34 -18.94 42.82
CA VAL A 187 14.11 -17.74 42.46
C VAL A 187 13.38 -16.98 41.36
N VAL A 188 13.06 -15.72 41.64
CA VAL A 188 12.45 -14.81 40.67
C VAL A 188 13.45 -13.70 40.33
N PHE A 189 13.86 -13.62 39.07
CA PHE A 189 14.70 -12.50 38.61
C PHE A 189 13.86 -11.32 38.17
N VAL A 190 14.28 -10.12 38.57
CA VAL A 190 13.65 -8.87 38.16
C VAL A 190 14.68 -7.96 37.51
N GLY A 191 14.47 -7.62 36.22
CA GLY A 191 15.50 -6.86 35.50
C GLY A 191 15.07 -6.19 34.20
N PRO A 192 16.04 -5.65 33.44
CA PRO A 192 15.75 -4.79 32.28
C PRO A 192 15.65 -5.58 30.95
N CYS A 193 15.83 -6.89 30.97
CA CYS A 193 16.08 -7.68 29.75
C CYS A 193 15.02 -8.77 29.55
N ILE A 194 14.48 -8.85 28.34
CA ILE A 194 13.50 -9.87 27.95
C ILE A 194 14.19 -11.20 27.64
N ALA A 195 15.36 -11.17 26.99
CA ALA A 195 16.14 -12.37 26.67
C ALA A 195 16.46 -13.24 27.90
N LYS A 196 16.54 -12.63 29.10
CA LYS A 196 16.76 -13.35 30.37
C LYS A 196 15.64 -14.35 30.71
N LYS A 197 14.40 -14.15 30.23
CA LYS A 197 13.27 -15.06 30.46
C LYS A 197 13.54 -16.50 29.97
N ASN A 198 14.38 -16.66 28.94
CA ASN A 198 14.71 -17.95 28.33
C ASN A 198 16.17 -18.37 28.54
N GLU A 199 16.94 -17.68 29.38
CA GLU A 199 18.38 -17.94 29.51
C GLU A 199 18.70 -19.23 30.27
N SER A 200 18.01 -19.53 31.38
CA SER A 200 18.39 -20.63 32.27
C SER A 200 17.22 -21.18 33.08
N PHE A 201 17.30 -22.47 33.42
CA PHE A 201 16.39 -23.14 34.36
C PHE A 201 16.80 -22.97 35.83
N GLU A 202 17.95 -22.35 36.09
CA GLU A 202 18.37 -22.05 37.46
C GLU A 202 17.47 -21.01 38.13
N VAL A 203 16.76 -20.21 37.33
CA VAL A 203 15.77 -19.22 37.76
C VAL A 203 14.39 -19.76 37.42
N ASP A 204 13.47 -19.77 38.39
CA ASP A 204 12.13 -20.30 38.21
C ASP A 204 11.30 -19.37 37.31
N GLU A 205 11.30 -18.06 37.61
CA GLU A 205 10.57 -17.05 36.84
C GLU A 205 11.37 -15.75 36.64
N VAL A 206 11.07 -15.06 35.55
CA VAL A 206 11.74 -13.80 35.19
C VAL A 206 10.69 -12.76 34.84
N ILE A 207 10.73 -11.62 35.52
CA ILE A 207 9.92 -10.44 35.19
C ILE A 207 10.81 -9.24 34.85
N THR A 208 10.28 -8.39 33.98
CA THR A 208 10.91 -7.13 33.62
C THR A 208 10.59 -6.02 34.63
N PHE A 209 11.36 -4.93 34.65
CA PHE A 209 10.97 -3.76 35.44
C PHE A 209 9.65 -3.13 34.99
N ARG A 210 9.29 -3.22 33.70
CA ARG A 210 7.95 -2.86 33.21
C ARG A 210 6.86 -3.67 33.89
N GLU A 211 7.05 -4.98 34.02
CA GLU A 211 6.11 -5.86 34.73
C GLU A 211 6.06 -5.54 36.22
N LEU A 212 7.21 -5.25 36.84
CA LEU A 212 7.28 -4.88 38.26
C LEU A 212 6.53 -3.57 38.55
N HIS A 213 6.69 -2.55 37.70
CA HIS A 213 5.91 -1.30 37.79
C HIS A 213 4.40 -1.58 37.78
N ILE A 214 3.93 -2.41 36.83
CA ILE A 214 2.51 -2.81 36.75
C ILE A 214 2.07 -3.54 38.03
N MET A 215 2.92 -4.39 38.61
CA MET A 215 2.60 -5.10 39.85
C MET A 215 2.45 -4.14 41.03
N PHE A 216 3.33 -3.14 41.16
CA PHE A 216 3.22 -2.11 42.18
C PHE A 216 1.96 -1.27 42.01
N ASP A 217 1.67 -0.81 40.78
CA ASP A 217 0.49 -0.02 40.47
C ASP A 217 -0.81 -0.79 40.78
N THR A 218 -0.85 -2.08 40.43
CA THR A 218 -2.02 -2.94 40.66
C THR A 218 -2.30 -3.14 42.16
N ASP A 219 -1.26 -3.21 42.98
CA ASP A 219 -1.36 -3.46 44.42
C ASP A 219 -1.36 -2.16 45.24
N GLY A 220 -1.26 -0.99 44.58
CA GLY A 220 -1.23 0.32 45.23
C GLY A 220 0.02 0.56 46.09
N ILE A 221 1.15 -0.08 45.75
CA ILE A 221 2.41 0.01 46.50
C ILE A 221 3.23 1.20 45.98
N THR A 222 3.49 2.16 46.85
CA THR A 222 4.37 3.32 46.60
C THR A 222 5.48 3.41 47.64
N ALA A 223 6.50 4.25 47.39
CA ALA A 223 7.59 4.46 48.33
C ALA A 223 7.10 4.98 49.70
N GLU A 224 6.04 5.78 49.73
CA GLU A 224 5.43 6.31 50.95
C GLU A 224 4.59 5.26 51.71
N SER A 225 4.16 4.19 51.02
CA SER A 225 3.30 3.16 51.60
C SER A 225 4.08 2.06 52.34
N VAL A 226 5.42 2.06 52.26
CA VAL A 226 6.25 0.96 52.76
C VAL A 226 7.30 1.42 53.76
N MET A 227 7.75 0.48 54.59
CA MET A 227 8.91 0.68 55.44
C MET A 227 10.20 0.44 54.64
N PRO A 228 11.24 1.29 54.80
CA PRO A 228 12.51 1.07 54.13
C PRO A 228 13.14 -0.24 54.63
N SER A 229 13.63 -1.04 53.70
CA SER A 229 14.28 -2.32 53.97
C SER A 229 15.55 -2.42 53.13
N ASP A 230 16.54 -3.16 53.58
CA ASP A 230 17.78 -3.33 52.84
C ASP A 230 17.78 -4.68 52.10
N PHE A 231 18.63 -4.81 51.08
CA PHE A 231 18.87 -6.09 50.41
C PHE A 231 19.39 -7.12 51.41
N ASP A 232 18.83 -8.33 51.35
CA ASP A 232 19.34 -9.49 52.06
C ASP A 232 20.75 -9.83 51.57
N PRO A 233 21.63 -10.33 52.46
CA PRO A 233 22.94 -10.81 52.07
C PRO A 233 22.87 -11.83 50.91
N PRO A 234 23.91 -11.87 50.05
CA PRO A 234 25.19 -11.20 50.16
C PRO A 234 25.18 -9.74 49.67
N LYS A 235 25.99 -8.90 50.31
CA LYS A 235 26.24 -7.52 49.87
C LYS A 235 27.20 -7.51 48.68
N ALA A 236 26.86 -6.70 47.68
CA ALA A 236 27.63 -6.51 46.46
C ALA A 236 28.56 -5.30 46.54
N GLY A 237 29.64 -5.32 45.75
CA GLY A 237 30.63 -4.26 45.62
C GLY A 237 30.47 -3.49 44.32
N ARG A 238 31.54 -3.46 43.51
CA ARG A 238 31.59 -2.69 42.25
C ARG A 238 30.69 -3.28 41.16
N GLY A 239 30.21 -4.51 41.30
CA GLY A 239 29.28 -5.18 40.39
C GLY A 239 27.95 -4.46 40.21
N ALA A 240 27.63 -3.47 41.05
CA ALA A 240 26.50 -2.58 40.81
C ALA A 240 26.68 -1.65 39.58
N ILE A 241 27.92 -1.47 39.08
CA ILE A 241 28.23 -0.73 37.83
C ILE A 241 27.92 -1.57 36.59
N PHE A 242 27.89 -2.90 36.69
CA PHE A 242 27.75 -3.82 35.56
C PHE A 242 26.70 -3.47 34.49
N PRO A 243 25.53 -2.86 34.80
CA PRO A 243 24.53 -2.54 33.79
C PRO A 243 24.88 -1.43 32.79
N ILE A 244 25.91 -0.62 33.05
CA ILE A 244 26.33 0.44 32.12
C ILE A 244 27.38 -0.10 31.13
N THR A 245 27.54 0.57 30.00
CA THR A 245 28.63 0.29 29.05
C THR A 245 29.99 0.32 29.77
N ARG A 246 30.87 -0.65 29.49
CA ARG A 246 32.15 -0.88 30.19
C ARG A 246 31.99 -1.32 31.65
N GLY A 247 30.81 -1.79 32.04
CA GLY A 247 30.51 -2.16 33.42
C GLY A 247 31.31 -3.38 33.90
N LEU A 248 31.57 -4.34 33.02
CA LEU A 248 32.36 -5.53 33.33
C LEU A 248 33.80 -5.14 33.69
N ILE A 249 34.49 -4.43 32.80
CA ILE A 249 35.90 -4.02 33.02
C ILE A 249 36.05 -3.07 34.22
N GLN A 250 35.07 -2.17 34.44
CA GLN A 250 35.06 -1.27 35.59
C GLN A 250 34.82 -1.99 36.92
N THR A 251 34.15 -3.14 36.92
CA THR A 251 33.93 -3.94 38.14
C THR A 251 35.26 -4.51 38.66
N VAL A 252 36.12 -4.99 37.77
CA VAL A 252 37.42 -5.59 38.11
C VAL A 252 38.61 -4.64 38.02
N ASN A 253 38.35 -3.35 37.78
CA ASN A 253 39.36 -2.29 37.70
C ASN A 253 40.45 -2.57 36.66
N ILE A 254 40.06 -3.13 35.52
CA ILE A 254 40.97 -3.34 34.39
C ILE A 254 41.11 -2.01 33.64
N SER A 255 42.36 -1.65 33.34
CA SER A 255 42.67 -0.46 32.55
C SER A 255 42.18 -0.64 31.11
N ASP A 256 41.47 0.37 30.61
CA ASP A 256 40.95 0.45 29.24
C ASP A 256 41.73 1.49 28.43
N ASP A 257 42.94 1.82 28.90
CA ASP A 257 43.85 2.73 28.21
C ASP A 257 44.32 2.06 26.92
N ILE A 258 44.31 2.81 25.81
CA ILE A 258 44.69 2.32 24.46
C ILE A 258 46.11 1.70 24.43
N PHE A 259 46.96 2.07 25.38
CA PHE A 259 48.32 1.57 25.52
C PHE A 259 48.43 0.24 26.29
N GLU A 260 47.41 -0.11 27.10
CA GLU A 260 47.37 -1.30 27.97
C GLU A 260 46.26 -2.29 27.58
N GLY A 261 45.19 -1.81 26.94
CA GLY A 261 43.93 -2.53 26.74
C GLY A 261 43.89 -3.39 25.49
N ASN A 262 43.79 -4.71 25.69
CA ASN A 262 43.36 -5.68 24.68
C ASN A 262 41.83 -5.90 24.71
N VAL A 263 41.02 -4.89 25.07
CA VAL A 263 39.56 -5.03 25.15
C VAL A 263 38.88 -3.98 24.27
N ILE A 264 37.98 -4.41 23.39
CA ILE A 264 37.06 -3.53 22.65
C ILE A 264 35.67 -3.69 23.27
N VAL A 265 35.06 -2.58 23.65
CA VAL A 265 33.68 -2.54 24.10
C VAL A 265 32.81 -2.01 22.98
N ALA A 266 31.79 -2.77 22.60
CA ALA A 266 30.81 -2.36 21.59
C ALA A 266 29.40 -2.65 22.09
N ASP A 267 28.50 -1.69 21.94
CA ASP A 267 27.14 -1.80 22.42
C ASP A 267 26.09 -1.27 21.43
N GLY A 268 24.84 -1.65 21.64
CA GLY A 268 23.75 -1.25 20.75
C GLY A 268 23.78 -1.93 19.38
N ARG A 269 22.72 -1.73 18.60
CA ARG A 269 22.39 -2.57 17.43
C ARG A 269 23.54 -2.70 16.42
N VAL A 270 24.20 -1.60 16.09
CA VAL A 270 25.13 -1.53 14.96
C VAL A 270 26.54 -1.97 15.38
N ASP A 271 27.04 -1.43 16.49
CA ASP A 271 28.46 -1.55 16.83
C ASP A 271 28.82 -2.99 17.24
N PHE A 272 27.95 -3.70 17.97
CA PHE A 272 28.24 -5.10 18.30
C PHE A 272 28.26 -5.99 17.04
N GLN A 273 27.38 -5.74 16.07
CA GLN A 273 27.33 -6.54 14.83
C GLN A 273 28.61 -6.32 14.01
N GLN A 274 29.08 -5.07 13.96
CA GLN A 274 30.34 -4.74 13.28
C GLN A 274 31.54 -5.36 14.00
N ALA A 275 31.61 -5.27 15.33
CA ALA A 275 32.68 -5.86 16.12
C ALA A 275 32.78 -7.38 15.92
N ILE A 276 31.65 -8.09 15.91
CA ILE A 276 31.61 -9.54 15.64
C ILE A 276 32.12 -9.85 14.23
N LYS A 277 31.69 -9.10 13.20
CA LYS A 277 32.14 -9.30 11.81
C LYS A 277 33.65 -9.09 11.66
N GLU A 278 34.20 -8.05 12.27
CA GLU A 278 35.65 -7.76 12.22
C GLU A 278 36.47 -8.79 13.00
N PHE A 279 35.91 -9.31 14.10
CA PHE A 279 36.51 -10.39 14.86
C PHE A 279 36.55 -11.69 14.05
N GLU A 280 35.43 -12.04 13.41
CA GLU A 280 35.28 -13.20 12.54
C GLU A 280 36.21 -13.14 11.31
N SER A 281 36.37 -11.96 10.69
CA SER A 281 37.24 -11.78 9.54
C SER A 281 38.74 -11.82 9.88
N GLY A 282 39.08 -11.87 11.17
CA GLY A 282 40.46 -11.91 11.64
C GLY A 282 41.14 -10.56 11.83
N ASN A 283 40.43 -9.44 11.61
CA ASN A 283 40.99 -8.09 11.72
C ASN A 283 41.36 -7.75 13.17
N ILE A 284 40.58 -8.25 14.13
CA ILE A 284 40.75 -8.00 15.57
C ILE A 284 40.79 -9.29 16.42
N LYS A 285 41.19 -10.43 15.83
CA LYS A 285 41.13 -11.77 16.47
C LYS A 285 41.90 -11.95 17.79
N ASN A 286 42.83 -11.06 18.10
CA ASN A 286 43.64 -11.10 19.32
C ASN A 286 43.12 -10.12 20.40
N VAL A 287 41.98 -9.48 20.15
CA VAL A 287 41.35 -8.53 21.04
C VAL A 287 40.16 -9.19 21.73
N ASN A 288 39.91 -8.84 22.98
CA ASN A 288 38.79 -9.32 23.75
C ASN A 288 37.59 -8.40 23.54
N LEU A 289 36.39 -8.96 23.40
CA LEU A 289 35.19 -8.19 23.15
C LEU A 289 34.27 -8.21 24.37
N GLU A 290 33.91 -7.04 24.88
CA GLU A 290 32.76 -6.84 25.77
C GLU A 290 31.59 -6.34 24.92
N LEU A 291 30.56 -7.16 24.74
CA LEU A 291 29.47 -6.88 23.82
C LEU A 291 28.13 -6.80 24.54
N LEU A 292 27.39 -5.73 24.28
CA LEU A 292 26.01 -5.57 24.74
C LEU A 292 25.08 -5.31 23.57
N CYS A 293 23.96 -6.04 23.50
CA CYS A 293 22.99 -5.82 22.42
C CYS A 293 22.27 -4.45 22.54
N CYS A 294 22.24 -3.88 23.75
CA CYS A 294 21.66 -2.57 24.06
C CYS A 294 22.77 -1.59 24.46
N GLU A 295 22.52 -0.29 24.37
CA GLU A 295 23.38 0.80 24.89
C GLU A 295 23.41 0.77 26.44
N GLY A 296 24.07 -0.24 26.99
CA GLY A 296 23.92 -0.67 28.38
C GLY A 296 22.61 -1.41 28.65
N CYS A 297 22.63 -2.29 29.66
CA CYS A 297 21.41 -2.93 30.20
C CYS A 297 20.42 -1.90 30.74
N ILE A 298 20.88 -0.70 31.12
CA ILE A 298 20.02 0.43 31.51
C ILE A 298 19.10 0.92 30.38
N MET A 299 19.38 0.59 29.11
CA MET A 299 18.51 0.88 27.96
C MET A 299 17.83 -0.39 27.42
N GLY A 300 17.77 -1.45 28.23
CA GLY A 300 17.14 -2.71 27.88
C GLY A 300 15.62 -2.60 27.66
N PRO A 301 15.02 -3.51 26.87
CA PRO A 301 13.61 -3.44 26.46
C PRO A 301 12.60 -3.69 27.60
N GLY A 302 13.06 -4.23 28.73
CA GLY A 302 12.29 -4.44 29.95
C GLY A 302 12.31 -3.24 30.91
N MET A 303 13.01 -2.15 30.56
CA MET A 303 12.92 -0.87 31.26
C MET A 303 11.63 -0.12 30.89
N PRO A 304 11.09 0.75 31.76
CA PRO A 304 9.99 1.63 31.38
C PRO A 304 10.36 2.46 30.13
N PRO A 305 9.38 2.78 29.26
CA PRO A 305 9.62 3.62 28.09
C PRO A 305 9.99 5.06 28.52
N GLY A 306 10.79 5.74 27.70
CA GLY A 306 11.31 7.08 28.02
C GLY A 306 12.57 7.05 28.91
N GLY A 307 13.04 8.22 29.35
CA GLY A 307 14.29 8.38 30.10
C GLY A 307 15.54 8.44 29.21
N SER A 308 16.45 9.36 29.52
CA SER A 308 17.67 9.55 28.71
C SER A 308 18.82 8.63 29.17
N PRO A 309 19.68 8.13 28.25
CA PRO A 309 20.80 7.26 28.62
C PRO A 309 21.73 7.87 29.68
N PHE A 310 22.01 9.17 29.57
CA PHE A 310 22.91 9.89 30.48
C PHE A 310 22.32 10.09 31.88
N GLU A 311 21.02 10.37 31.96
CA GLU A 311 20.30 10.46 33.23
C GLU A 311 20.30 9.11 33.95
N ARG A 312 19.89 8.04 33.24
CA ARG A 312 19.92 6.66 33.79
C ARG A 312 21.31 6.27 34.30
N ARG A 313 22.36 6.59 33.54
CA ARG A 313 23.76 6.38 33.96
C ARG A 313 24.12 7.16 35.23
N THR A 314 23.61 8.38 35.38
CA THR A 314 23.84 9.21 36.58
C THR A 314 23.22 8.59 37.84
N HIS A 315 22.02 8.03 37.73
CA HIS A 315 21.37 7.32 38.85
C HIS A 315 22.17 6.10 39.30
N ILE A 316 22.62 5.25 38.36
CA ILE A 316 23.49 4.11 38.68
C ILE A 316 24.78 4.59 39.35
N SER A 317 25.42 5.62 38.79
CA SER A 317 26.70 6.12 39.31
C SER A 317 26.56 6.67 40.73
N SER A 318 25.44 7.34 41.03
CA SER A 318 25.14 7.87 42.36
C SER A 318 24.87 6.75 43.37
N TYR A 319 24.08 5.74 42.98
CA TYR A 319 23.81 4.55 43.80
C TYR A 319 25.11 3.82 44.16
N VAL A 320 25.95 3.54 43.17
CA VAL A 320 27.23 2.85 43.37
C VAL A 320 28.15 3.66 44.28
N ARG A 321 28.28 4.97 44.05
CA ARG A 321 29.16 5.83 44.87
C ARG A 321 28.75 5.78 46.34
N ASN A 322 27.45 5.85 46.63
CA ASN A 322 26.92 5.77 47.99
C ASN A 322 27.17 4.39 48.62
N LYS A 323 26.99 3.32 47.85
CA LYS A 323 27.26 1.94 48.29
C LYS A 323 28.74 1.73 48.64
N LEU A 324 29.66 2.13 47.75
CA LEU A 324 31.10 1.95 47.96
C LEU A 324 31.65 2.82 49.10
N ALA A 325 30.95 3.90 49.48
CA ALA A 325 31.30 4.73 50.62
C ALA A 325 30.99 4.07 51.97
N ASN A 326 30.20 2.99 52.01
CA ASN A 326 29.88 2.28 53.24
C ASN A 326 30.92 1.18 53.53
N GLU A 327 31.84 1.45 54.46
CA GLU A 327 32.91 0.52 54.83
C GLU A 327 32.40 -0.82 55.37
N ALA A 328 31.27 -0.84 56.08
CA ALA A 328 30.69 -2.06 56.63
C ALA A 328 30.18 -3.00 55.51
N ASP A 329 29.53 -2.44 54.49
CA ASP A 329 29.06 -3.20 53.33
C ASP A 329 30.24 -3.77 52.54
N MET A 330 31.34 -3.01 52.42
CA MET A 330 32.56 -3.47 51.74
C MET A 330 33.30 -4.57 52.51
N ALA A 331 33.33 -4.51 53.84
CA ALA A 331 33.87 -5.59 54.66
C ALA A 331 33.04 -6.87 54.51
N GLN A 332 31.71 -6.75 54.50
CA GLN A 332 30.82 -7.88 54.25
C GLN A 332 30.97 -8.45 52.83
N TRP A 333 31.11 -7.57 51.83
CA TRP A 333 31.39 -7.96 50.45
C TRP A 333 32.64 -8.83 50.32
N ASN A 334 33.77 -8.41 50.92
CA ASN A 334 35.01 -9.19 50.91
C ASN A 334 34.79 -10.61 51.47
N SER A 335 34.12 -10.71 52.63
CA SER A 335 33.81 -12.00 53.25
C SER A 335 32.88 -12.87 52.39
N ASN A 336 31.89 -12.26 51.74
CA ASN A 336 30.99 -12.97 50.82
C ASN A 336 31.76 -13.50 49.59
N ILE A 337 32.66 -12.69 49.00
CA ILE A 337 33.47 -13.12 47.85
C ILE A 337 34.31 -14.34 48.21
N GLU A 338 34.99 -14.34 49.37
CA GLU A 338 35.75 -15.50 49.82
C GLU A 338 34.88 -16.75 49.95
N THR A 339 33.69 -16.59 50.55
CA THR A 339 32.72 -17.68 50.77
C THR A 339 32.24 -18.30 49.46
N PHE A 340 31.90 -17.49 48.46
CA PHE A 340 31.31 -17.95 47.20
C PHE A 340 32.31 -18.09 46.05
N SER A 341 33.60 -17.82 46.29
CA SER A 341 34.65 -17.88 45.26
C SER A 341 34.76 -19.26 44.58
N ALA A 342 34.52 -20.32 45.34
CA ALA A 342 34.60 -21.72 44.90
C ALA A 342 33.36 -22.21 44.13
N LEU A 343 32.30 -21.41 44.03
CA LEU A 343 31.08 -21.79 43.33
C LEU A 343 31.36 -22.08 41.84
N ASP A 344 30.77 -23.15 41.30
CA ASP A 344 30.93 -23.46 39.88
C ASP A 344 30.08 -22.51 39.02
N LEU A 345 30.77 -21.62 38.32
CA LEU A 345 30.17 -20.64 37.40
C LEU A 345 30.40 -21.01 35.94
N SER A 346 30.88 -22.22 35.65
CA SER A 346 31.15 -22.65 34.28
C SER A 346 29.87 -22.99 33.51
N ILE A 347 29.91 -22.79 32.19
CA ILE A 347 28.84 -23.17 31.25
C ILE A 347 29.45 -23.58 29.91
N THR A 348 28.78 -24.49 29.21
CA THR A 348 29.14 -24.87 27.84
C THR A 348 28.13 -24.31 26.86
N PHE A 349 28.60 -23.58 25.85
CA PHE A 349 27.78 -23.11 24.75
C PHE A 349 27.81 -24.09 23.58
N THR A 350 26.69 -24.18 22.86
CA THR A 350 26.56 -25.04 21.69
C THR A 350 26.08 -24.22 20.50
N ALA A 351 26.71 -24.44 19.35
CA ALA A 351 26.29 -23.84 18.08
C ALA A 351 24.88 -24.31 17.71
N PHE A 352 24.07 -23.38 17.22
CA PHE A 352 22.71 -23.66 16.74
C PHE A 352 22.46 -22.86 15.47
N ASP A 353 23.11 -23.26 14.38
CA ASP A 353 23.12 -22.51 13.13
C ASP A 353 21.69 -22.29 12.58
N GLN A 354 21.26 -21.03 12.53
CA GLN A 354 19.98 -20.59 11.98
C GLN A 354 20.14 -19.87 10.64
N ARG A 355 21.36 -19.83 10.09
CA ARG A 355 21.61 -19.21 8.79
C ARG A 355 20.95 -20.01 7.70
N THR A 356 20.44 -19.29 6.73
CA THR A 356 19.94 -19.81 5.47
C THR A 356 21.08 -19.95 4.47
N ILE A 357 20.95 -20.89 3.55
CA ILE A 357 21.89 -21.01 2.43
C ILE A 357 21.71 -19.76 1.57
N PRO A 358 22.78 -19.00 1.27
CA PRO A 358 22.66 -17.84 0.41
C PRO A 358 22.03 -18.22 -0.93
N PRO A 359 21.01 -17.48 -1.40
CA PRO A 359 20.35 -17.78 -2.67
C PRO A 359 21.32 -17.63 -3.85
N GLN A 360 20.97 -18.25 -4.98
CA GLN A 360 21.76 -18.11 -6.20
C GLN A 360 21.66 -16.68 -6.73
N ASN A 361 22.75 -16.16 -7.32
CA ASN A 361 22.79 -14.79 -7.82
C ASN A 361 21.69 -14.52 -8.89
N ASP A 362 21.32 -15.52 -9.68
CA ASP A 362 20.29 -15.36 -10.72
C ASP A 362 18.88 -15.15 -10.12
N GLU A 363 18.57 -15.76 -8.98
CA GLU A 363 17.31 -15.56 -8.26
C GLU A 363 17.23 -14.14 -7.69
N VAL A 364 18.32 -13.67 -7.11
CA VAL A 364 18.44 -12.33 -6.55
C VAL A 364 18.32 -11.26 -7.65
N GLU A 365 18.98 -11.47 -8.79
CA GLU A 365 18.88 -10.58 -9.94
C GLU A 365 17.46 -10.51 -10.51
N LYS A 366 16.72 -11.62 -10.57
CA LYS A 366 15.31 -11.63 -10.98
C LYS A 366 14.43 -10.78 -10.06
N VAL A 367 14.65 -10.85 -8.76
CA VAL A 367 13.91 -10.04 -7.77
C VAL A 367 14.30 -8.56 -7.85
N LEU A 368 15.58 -8.24 -8.05
CA LEU A 368 16.00 -6.85 -8.28
C LEU A 368 15.34 -6.28 -9.55
N ALA A 369 15.33 -7.06 -10.64
CA ALA A 369 14.70 -6.66 -11.89
C ALA A 369 13.18 -6.46 -11.75
N SER A 370 12.47 -7.28 -10.96
CA SER A 370 11.03 -7.09 -10.72
C SER A 370 10.71 -5.81 -9.93
N MET A 371 11.66 -5.32 -9.12
CA MET A 371 11.60 -4.02 -8.45
C MET A 371 12.07 -2.83 -9.32
N GLY A 372 12.32 -3.06 -10.62
CA GLY A 372 12.82 -2.04 -11.53
C GLY A 372 14.31 -1.69 -11.35
N LYS A 373 15.10 -2.58 -10.73
CA LYS A 373 16.54 -2.38 -10.50
C LYS A 373 17.33 -3.22 -11.48
N PHE A 374 17.87 -2.57 -12.51
CA PHE A 374 18.62 -3.25 -13.58
C PHE A 374 20.11 -2.95 -13.50
N THR A 375 20.48 -1.85 -12.86
CA THR A 375 21.85 -1.37 -12.75
C THR A 375 22.20 -1.03 -11.31
N THR A 376 23.49 -0.96 -11.01
CA THR A 376 23.99 -0.52 -9.69
C THR A 376 23.53 0.88 -9.30
N ARG A 377 23.19 1.73 -10.29
CA ARG A 377 22.69 3.09 -10.06
C ARG A 377 21.25 3.10 -9.53
N ASP A 378 20.49 2.04 -9.79
CA ASP A 378 19.11 1.85 -9.31
C ASP A 378 19.09 1.34 -7.85
N HIS A 379 20.24 0.94 -7.32
CA HIS A 379 20.42 0.46 -5.94
C HIS A 379 20.54 1.65 -4.98
N LEU A 380 19.40 2.30 -4.72
CA LEU A 380 19.33 3.48 -3.85
C LEU A 380 19.78 3.22 -2.40
N ASN A 381 19.70 1.97 -1.90
CA ASN A 381 20.09 1.59 -0.55
C ASN A 381 19.54 2.52 0.55
N CYS A 382 18.28 2.96 0.40
CA CYS A 382 17.69 4.01 1.26
C CYS A 382 17.20 3.51 2.63
N GLY A 383 17.19 2.20 2.89
CA GLY A 383 16.77 1.65 4.18
C GLY A 383 15.26 1.63 4.47
N ALA A 384 14.42 2.11 3.54
CA ALA A 384 12.97 2.27 3.77
C ALA A 384 12.23 0.94 3.96
N CYS A 385 12.66 -0.12 3.27
CA CYS A 385 12.13 -1.47 3.42
C CYS A 385 12.63 -2.18 4.70
N GLY A 386 13.53 -1.56 5.48
CA GLY A 386 14.12 -2.16 6.68
C GLY A 386 15.38 -3.02 6.45
N TYR A 387 15.92 -3.01 5.24
CA TYR A 387 17.22 -3.60 4.90
C TYR A 387 18.20 -2.50 4.48
N ASP A 388 19.49 -2.66 4.80
CA ASP A 388 20.47 -1.58 4.62
C ASP A 388 20.86 -1.43 3.15
N THR A 389 20.76 -2.51 2.37
CA THR A 389 20.98 -2.50 0.93
C THR A 389 19.81 -3.11 0.14
N CYS A 390 19.66 -2.69 -1.12
CA CYS A 390 18.70 -3.32 -2.03
C CYS A 390 19.01 -4.79 -2.28
N LEU A 391 20.29 -5.18 -2.21
CA LEU A 391 20.72 -6.56 -2.34
C LEU A 391 20.24 -7.41 -1.15
N GLU A 392 20.41 -6.92 0.07
CA GLU A 392 19.90 -7.60 1.27
C GLU A 392 18.38 -7.77 1.24
N HIS A 393 17.65 -6.75 0.77
CA HIS A 393 16.20 -6.85 0.62
C HIS A 393 15.82 -7.92 -0.41
N ALA A 394 16.50 -7.96 -1.56
CA ALA A 394 16.25 -8.97 -2.58
C ALA A 394 16.55 -10.39 -2.09
N VAL A 395 17.67 -10.57 -1.38
CA VAL A 395 18.00 -11.86 -0.71
C VAL A 395 16.90 -12.26 0.26
N ALA A 396 16.42 -11.33 1.09
CA ALA A 396 15.36 -11.61 2.06
C ALA A 396 14.02 -11.96 1.40
N ILE A 397 13.72 -11.43 0.21
CA ILE A 397 12.53 -11.83 -0.58
C ILE A 397 12.68 -13.27 -1.05
N VAL A 398 13.85 -13.65 -1.60
CA VAL A 398 14.11 -15.03 -2.04
C VAL A 398 14.01 -16.02 -0.87
N GLU A 399 14.48 -15.62 0.31
CA GLU A 399 14.37 -16.42 1.54
C GLU A 399 12.93 -16.46 2.12
N GLY A 400 11.99 -15.71 1.54
CA GLY A 400 10.61 -15.64 2.00
C GLY A 400 10.44 -14.92 3.34
N LEU A 401 11.36 -14.01 3.67
CA LEU A 401 11.32 -13.13 4.85
C LEU A 401 10.71 -11.76 4.53
N ALA A 402 10.79 -11.31 3.28
CA ALA A 402 10.35 -9.99 2.84
C ALA A 402 9.47 -10.06 1.58
N GLU A 403 8.81 -8.94 1.29
CA GLU A 403 7.92 -8.77 0.13
C GLU A 403 8.44 -7.63 -0.76
N VAL A 404 8.05 -7.67 -2.04
CA VAL A 404 8.49 -6.70 -3.06
C VAL A 404 7.87 -5.32 -2.76
N GLU A 405 6.65 -5.32 -2.26
CA GLU A 405 5.84 -4.17 -1.83
C GLU A 405 6.48 -3.39 -0.67
N MET A 406 7.49 -3.95 0.00
CA MET A 406 8.27 -3.22 0.99
C MET A 406 9.19 -2.17 0.35
N CYS A 407 9.50 -2.29 -0.94
CA CYS A 407 10.30 -1.32 -1.68
C CYS A 407 9.45 -0.07 -1.95
N LEU A 408 9.70 1.00 -1.19
CA LEU A 408 8.96 2.25 -1.30
C LEU A 408 9.01 2.88 -2.72
N PRO A 409 10.18 3.03 -3.37
CA PRO A 409 10.22 3.58 -4.74
C PRO A 409 9.40 2.77 -5.74
N TYR A 410 9.53 1.43 -5.68
CA TYR A 410 8.76 0.51 -6.53
C TYR A 410 7.25 0.68 -6.30
N SER A 411 6.82 0.71 -5.03
CA SER A 411 5.41 0.86 -4.67
C SER A 411 4.82 2.19 -5.13
N ILE A 412 5.60 3.27 -5.11
CA ILE A 412 5.18 4.58 -5.63
C ILE A 412 5.02 4.53 -7.15
N GLU A 413 5.96 3.90 -7.86
CA GLU A 413 5.89 3.77 -9.32
C GLU A 413 4.70 2.89 -9.76
N GLU A 414 4.48 1.77 -9.07
CA GLU A 414 3.35 0.88 -9.33
C GLU A 414 2.00 1.58 -9.04
N LEU A 415 1.95 2.39 -7.98
CA LEU A 415 0.77 3.22 -7.68
C LEU A 415 0.49 4.22 -8.80
N HIS A 416 1.50 4.93 -9.30
CA HIS A 416 1.34 5.86 -10.43
C HIS A 416 0.89 5.15 -11.71
N SER A 417 1.48 3.98 -12.01
CA SER A 417 1.09 3.14 -13.15
C SER A 417 -0.38 2.71 -13.04
N THR A 418 -0.78 2.25 -11.86
CA THR A 418 -2.16 1.83 -11.57
C THR A 418 -3.15 2.99 -11.71
N ILE A 419 -2.82 4.18 -11.18
CA ILE A 419 -3.65 5.39 -11.32
C ILE A 419 -3.83 5.76 -12.80
N LYS A 420 -2.75 5.71 -13.59
CA LYS A 420 -2.80 6.00 -15.03
C LYS A 420 -3.69 4.99 -15.77
N ASN A 421 -3.54 3.70 -15.48
CA ASN A 421 -4.36 2.66 -16.09
C ASN A 421 -5.84 2.79 -15.71
N LEU A 422 -6.13 3.14 -14.45
CA LEU A 422 -7.48 3.39 -13.98
C LEU A 422 -8.12 4.59 -14.68
N ALA A 423 -7.38 5.69 -14.87
CA ALA A 423 -7.86 6.87 -15.59
C ALA A 423 -8.26 6.54 -17.04
N VAL A 424 -7.41 5.79 -17.75
CA VAL A 424 -7.69 5.32 -19.13
C VAL A 424 -8.93 4.43 -19.18
N SER A 425 -9.09 3.54 -18.19
CA SER A 425 -10.27 2.66 -18.11
C SER A 425 -11.56 3.46 -17.87
N ASN A 426 -11.53 4.44 -16.97
CA ASN A 426 -12.67 5.31 -16.68
C ASN A 426 -13.07 6.17 -17.90
N GLU A 427 -12.10 6.70 -18.66
CA GLU A 427 -12.38 7.45 -19.88
C GLU A 427 -13.08 6.60 -20.95
N LYS A 428 -12.59 5.37 -21.16
CA LYS A 428 -13.25 4.40 -22.05
C LYS A 428 -14.68 4.10 -21.61
N LEU A 429 -14.88 3.88 -20.32
CA LEU A 429 -16.20 3.57 -19.75
C LEU A 429 -17.18 4.75 -19.94
N ALA A 430 -16.74 5.98 -19.70
CA ALA A 430 -17.54 7.18 -19.93
C ALA A 430 -17.95 7.32 -21.42
N THR A 431 -17.01 7.08 -22.33
CA THR A 431 -17.26 7.16 -23.78
C THR A 431 -18.29 6.10 -24.22
N MET A 432 -18.16 4.87 -23.72
CA MET A 432 -19.11 3.79 -24.00
C MET A 432 -20.50 4.07 -23.43
N GLN A 433 -20.60 4.59 -22.21
CA GLN A 433 -21.87 5.00 -21.61
C GLN A 433 -22.59 6.07 -22.44
N GLN A 434 -21.85 7.08 -22.94
CA GLN A 434 -22.42 8.12 -23.79
C GLN A 434 -22.93 7.56 -25.13
N ALA A 435 -22.18 6.64 -25.74
CA ALA A 435 -22.61 5.97 -26.96
C ALA A 435 -23.88 5.13 -26.74
N LEU A 436 -23.98 4.40 -25.62
CA LEU A 436 -25.17 3.62 -25.27
C LEU A 436 -26.39 4.52 -25.07
N LYS A 437 -26.26 5.64 -24.34
CA LYS A 437 -27.36 6.58 -24.14
C LYS A 437 -27.89 7.16 -25.46
N GLN A 438 -26.99 7.43 -26.41
CA GLN A 438 -27.37 7.91 -27.73
C GLN A 438 -28.11 6.83 -28.54
N ASN A 439 -27.65 5.58 -28.49
CA ASN A 439 -28.30 4.46 -29.16
C ASN A 439 -29.68 4.14 -28.57
N GLU A 440 -29.81 4.18 -27.24
CA GLU A 440 -31.08 3.97 -26.54
C GLU A 440 -32.11 5.04 -26.94
N LYS A 441 -31.70 6.32 -27.00
CA LYS A 441 -32.57 7.41 -27.46
C LYS A 441 -33.06 7.20 -28.90
N LEU A 442 -32.20 6.73 -29.79
CA LEU A 442 -32.55 6.44 -31.18
C LEU A 442 -33.51 5.25 -31.30
N ALA A 443 -33.26 4.17 -30.55
CA ALA A 443 -34.11 2.97 -30.55
C ALA A 443 -35.53 3.27 -30.04
N HIS A 444 -35.65 3.99 -28.92
CA HIS A 444 -36.95 4.42 -28.37
C HIS A 444 -37.73 5.29 -29.36
N MET A 445 -37.04 6.20 -30.06
CA MET A 445 -37.68 7.08 -31.05
C MET A 445 -38.20 6.30 -32.26
N GLY A 446 -37.50 5.25 -32.69
CA GLY A 446 -37.95 4.34 -33.75
C GLY A 446 -39.20 3.55 -33.36
N GLN A 447 -39.23 2.97 -32.15
CA GLN A 447 -40.36 2.16 -31.69
C GLN A 447 -41.65 2.98 -31.53
N LEU A 448 -41.56 4.18 -30.92
CA LEU A 448 -42.71 5.08 -30.77
C LEU A 448 -43.27 5.54 -32.11
N SER A 449 -42.39 5.86 -33.07
CA SER A 449 -42.76 6.31 -34.41
C SER A 449 -43.58 5.25 -35.18
N ALA A 450 -43.26 3.96 -35.02
CA ALA A 450 -43.99 2.88 -35.68
C ALA A 450 -45.41 2.69 -35.11
N GLY A 451 -45.58 2.79 -33.80
CA GLY A 451 -46.88 2.67 -33.13
C GLY A 451 -47.81 3.84 -33.46
N ILE A 452 -47.31 5.08 -33.30
CA ILE A 452 -48.07 6.31 -33.62
C ILE A 452 -48.52 6.30 -35.08
N ALA A 453 -47.66 5.87 -35.99
CA ALA A 453 -48.00 5.90 -37.40
C ALA A 453 -49.06 4.87 -37.79
N HIS A 454 -49.10 3.70 -37.15
CA HIS A 454 -50.17 2.74 -37.35
C HIS A 454 -51.52 3.29 -36.85
N GLU A 455 -51.55 3.88 -35.66
CA GLU A 455 -52.77 4.42 -35.08
C GLU A 455 -53.31 5.67 -35.79
N LEU A 456 -52.45 6.50 -36.37
CA LEU A 456 -52.88 7.69 -37.14
C LEU A 456 -53.26 7.37 -38.59
N ASN A 457 -52.60 6.40 -39.24
CA ASN A 457 -52.94 6.04 -40.61
C ASN A 457 -54.36 5.48 -40.74
N ASN A 458 -54.86 4.80 -39.71
CA ASN A 458 -56.21 4.22 -39.69
C ASN A 458 -57.33 5.28 -39.80
N PRO A 459 -57.45 6.26 -38.89
CA PRO A 459 -58.49 7.29 -38.98
C PRO A 459 -58.30 8.19 -40.20
N LEU A 460 -57.05 8.49 -40.60
CA LEU A 460 -56.79 9.26 -41.82
C LEU A 460 -57.27 8.52 -43.07
N GLY A 461 -57.05 7.20 -43.15
CA GLY A 461 -57.58 6.38 -44.24
C GLY A 461 -59.10 6.44 -44.34
N VAL A 462 -59.79 6.37 -43.19
CA VAL A 462 -61.25 6.52 -43.11
C VAL A 462 -61.71 7.91 -43.57
N LEU A 463 -61.05 8.98 -43.12
CA LEU A 463 -61.35 10.34 -43.52
C LEU A 463 -61.19 10.53 -45.03
N ILE A 464 -60.07 10.07 -45.61
CA ILE A 464 -59.80 10.17 -47.05
C ILE A 464 -60.87 9.40 -47.84
N MET A 465 -61.23 8.19 -47.40
CA MET A 465 -62.23 7.35 -48.05
C MET A 465 -63.60 8.04 -48.08
N TYR A 466 -64.13 8.47 -46.93
CA TYR A 466 -65.44 9.14 -46.88
C TYR A 466 -65.43 10.49 -47.59
N SER A 467 -64.34 11.26 -47.50
CA SER A 467 -64.22 12.53 -48.22
C SER A 467 -64.31 12.31 -49.72
N ASN A 468 -63.61 11.29 -50.26
CA ASN A 468 -63.66 10.97 -51.68
C ASN A 468 -65.01 10.42 -52.12
N ILE A 469 -65.68 9.59 -51.31
CA ILE A 469 -67.04 9.10 -51.62
C ILE A 469 -68.02 10.28 -51.72
N LEU A 470 -67.98 11.21 -50.75
CA LEU A 470 -68.83 12.40 -50.77
C LEU A 470 -68.50 13.33 -51.95
N LEU A 471 -67.22 13.42 -52.35
CA LEU A 471 -66.80 14.16 -53.54
C LEU A 471 -67.34 13.56 -54.84
N ASP A 472 -67.38 12.24 -54.94
CA ASP A 472 -67.92 11.52 -56.10
C ASP A 472 -69.45 11.66 -56.19
N GLU A 473 -70.14 11.78 -55.05
CA GLU A 473 -71.60 11.99 -54.98
C GLU A 473 -72.03 13.46 -55.14
N CYS A 474 -71.12 14.42 -54.94
CA CYS A 474 -71.39 15.85 -55.12
C CYS A 474 -71.40 16.27 -56.60
N SER A 475 -72.48 16.97 -57.01
CA SER A 475 -72.52 17.66 -58.31
C SER A 475 -71.48 18.79 -58.40
N THR A 476 -71.08 19.17 -59.61
CA THR A 476 -70.03 20.19 -59.83
C THR A 476 -70.34 21.58 -59.25
N ASP A 477 -71.61 21.90 -59.06
CA ASP A 477 -72.08 23.18 -58.50
C ASP A 477 -72.44 23.10 -57.00
N ASP A 478 -72.13 21.98 -56.33
CA ASP A 478 -72.42 21.80 -54.90
C ASP A 478 -71.51 22.73 -54.06
N PRO A 479 -72.08 23.62 -53.22
CA PRO A 479 -71.30 24.54 -52.40
C PRO A 479 -70.34 23.84 -51.42
N ASN A 480 -70.57 22.57 -51.06
CA ASN A 480 -69.72 21.82 -50.12
C ASN A 480 -68.52 21.12 -50.80
N ARG A 481 -68.45 21.11 -52.14
CA ARG A 481 -67.40 20.40 -52.88
C ARG A 481 -65.99 20.90 -52.54
N GLN A 482 -65.82 22.22 -52.46
CA GLN A 482 -64.51 22.83 -52.10
C GLN A 482 -64.06 22.44 -50.68
N ASP A 483 -65.00 22.35 -49.74
CA ASP A 483 -64.69 21.94 -48.37
C ASP A 483 -64.27 20.47 -48.30
N LEU A 484 -64.94 19.59 -49.05
CA LEU A 484 -64.58 18.18 -49.14
C LEU A 484 -63.22 17.95 -49.82
N GLU A 485 -62.90 18.70 -50.89
CA GLU A 485 -61.58 18.67 -51.54
C GLU A 485 -60.48 19.10 -50.57
N LEU A 486 -60.75 20.12 -49.76
CA LEU A 486 -59.82 20.58 -48.73
C LEU A 486 -59.60 19.52 -47.65
N ILE A 487 -60.66 18.87 -47.14
CA ILE A 487 -60.57 17.80 -46.14
C ILE A 487 -59.74 16.62 -46.69
N ALA A 488 -60.04 16.15 -47.89
CA ALA A 488 -59.31 15.06 -48.52
C ALA A 488 -57.81 15.40 -48.70
N THR A 489 -57.52 16.62 -49.16
CA THR A 489 -56.16 17.11 -49.35
C THR A 489 -55.40 17.22 -48.02
N GLN A 490 -56.03 17.71 -46.95
CA GLN A 490 -55.39 17.80 -45.63
C GLN A 490 -55.20 16.42 -45.00
N ALA A 491 -56.16 15.51 -45.15
CA ALA A 491 -56.04 14.15 -44.63
C ALA A 491 -54.92 13.36 -45.33
N GLU A 492 -54.78 13.49 -46.66
CA GLU A 492 -53.65 12.89 -47.37
C GLU A 492 -52.30 13.55 -47.01
N ARG A 493 -52.32 14.84 -46.72
CA ARG A 493 -51.12 15.52 -46.21
C ARG A 493 -50.70 14.98 -44.84
N CYS A 494 -51.64 14.79 -43.92
CA CYS A 494 -51.37 14.16 -42.62
C CYS A 494 -50.83 12.73 -42.81
N LYS A 495 -51.40 11.95 -43.73
CA LYS A 495 -50.95 10.59 -44.03
C LYS A 495 -49.53 10.56 -44.60
N LYS A 496 -49.15 11.52 -45.45
CA LYS A 496 -47.77 11.69 -45.92
C LYS A 496 -46.79 12.04 -44.79
N ILE A 497 -47.19 12.89 -43.86
CA ILE A 497 -46.36 13.25 -42.68
C ILE A 497 -46.13 12.01 -41.80
N VAL A 498 -47.21 11.27 -41.52
CA VAL A 498 -47.17 10.02 -40.75
C VAL A 498 -46.33 8.93 -41.46
N GLY A 499 -46.47 8.79 -42.78
CA GLY A 499 -45.64 7.90 -43.59
C GLY A 499 -44.15 8.26 -43.56
N GLY A 500 -43.83 9.56 -43.52
CA GLY A 500 -42.46 10.04 -43.32
C GLY A 500 -41.87 9.63 -41.96
N LEU A 501 -42.68 9.68 -40.90
CA LEU A 501 -42.29 9.22 -39.56
C LEU A 501 -42.04 7.70 -39.51
N LEU A 502 -42.86 6.93 -40.23
CA LEU A 502 -42.76 5.47 -40.30
C LEU A 502 -41.57 5.00 -41.16
N ASN A 503 -41.25 5.71 -42.26
CA ASN A 503 -40.03 5.45 -43.05
C ASN A 503 -38.74 5.72 -42.27
N PHE A 504 -38.74 6.73 -41.40
CA PHE A 504 -37.65 6.99 -40.47
C PHE A 504 -37.45 5.84 -39.47
N ALA A 505 -38.52 5.12 -39.11
CA ALA A 505 -38.49 4.05 -38.11
C ALA A 505 -38.27 2.63 -38.66
N ARG A 506 -38.72 2.34 -39.89
CA ARG A 506 -38.80 0.96 -40.43
C ARG A 506 -37.60 0.49 -41.25
N LYS A 507 -36.78 1.38 -41.82
CA LYS A 507 -35.64 0.95 -42.67
C LYS A 507 -34.33 0.94 -41.89
N ASN A 508 -34.12 -0.08 -41.05
CA ASN A 508 -32.86 -0.31 -40.31
C ASN A 508 -31.87 -1.25 -41.03
N GLN A 509 -32.18 -1.71 -42.25
CA GLN A 509 -31.29 -2.58 -43.02
C GLN A 509 -30.95 -1.91 -44.35
N VAL A 510 -29.65 -1.72 -44.58
CA VAL A 510 -29.08 -1.20 -45.82
C VAL A 510 -28.88 -2.37 -46.77
N ARG A 511 -29.43 -2.28 -47.97
CA ARG A 511 -29.16 -3.25 -49.03
C ARG A 511 -28.07 -2.69 -49.93
N PHE A 512 -26.84 -3.18 -49.76
CA PHE A 512 -25.71 -2.75 -50.57
C PHE A 512 -25.78 -3.38 -51.96
N ASP A 513 -25.93 -2.55 -52.99
CA ASP A 513 -25.81 -2.91 -54.40
C ASP A 513 -24.66 -2.08 -55.02
N GLU A 514 -24.11 -2.53 -56.16
CA GLU A 514 -23.08 -1.77 -56.88
C GLU A 514 -23.74 -0.60 -57.63
N VAL A 515 -23.53 0.63 -57.16
CA VAL A 515 -24.17 1.84 -57.65
C VAL A 515 -23.20 2.71 -58.42
N ASP A 516 -23.60 3.14 -59.62
CA ASP A 516 -22.92 4.17 -60.39
C ASP A 516 -23.20 5.56 -59.79
N LEU A 517 -22.13 6.25 -59.36
CA LEU A 517 -22.20 7.50 -58.61
C LEU A 517 -22.74 8.66 -59.45
N GLU A 518 -22.37 8.71 -60.72
CA GLU A 518 -22.78 9.78 -61.64
C GLU A 518 -24.24 9.63 -61.99
N LYS A 519 -24.66 8.40 -62.34
CA LYS A 519 -26.06 8.07 -62.59
C LYS A 519 -26.94 8.38 -61.38
N LEU A 520 -26.50 8.03 -60.17
CA LEU A 520 -27.24 8.32 -58.94
C LEU A 520 -27.45 9.84 -58.74
N VAL A 521 -26.42 10.65 -58.98
CA VAL A 521 -26.53 12.11 -58.86
C VAL A 521 -27.46 12.68 -59.93
N ASP A 522 -27.33 12.23 -61.18
CA ASP A 522 -28.18 12.67 -62.29
C ASP A 522 -29.65 12.33 -62.05
N ASP A 523 -29.95 11.09 -61.66
CA ASP A 523 -31.30 10.63 -61.33
C ASP A 523 -31.87 11.45 -60.14
N SER A 524 -31.03 11.78 -59.14
CA SER A 524 -31.46 12.61 -58.01
C SER A 524 -31.78 14.06 -58.40
N LEU A 525 -31.06 14.62 -59.38
CA LEU A 525 -31.33 15.96 -59.91
C LEU A 525 -32.58 15.97 -60.80
N ASN A 526 -32.76 14.94 -61.63
CA ASN A 526 -33.96 14.79 -62.47
C ASN A 526 -35.24 14.60 -61.63
N SER A 527 -35.10 14.11 -60.39
CA SER A 527 -36.23 13.95 -59.46
C SER A 527 -36.74 15.26 -58.83
N VAL A 528 -36.03 16.39 -59.02
CA VAL A 528 -36.40 17.70 -58.46
C VAL A 528 -36.68 18.73 -59.54
N VAL A 529 -37.67 19.59 -59.32
CA VAL A 529 -37.99 20.70 -60.23
C VAL A 529 -37.04 21.85 -59.97
N ILE A 530 -36.19 22.17 -60.96
CA ILE A 530 -35.22 23.26 -60.89
C ILE A 530 -35.80 24.51 -61.59
N PRO A 531 -36.04 25.62 -60.88
CA PRO A 531 -36.45 26.88 -61.49
C PRO A 531 -35.42 27.40 -62.49
N ALA A 532 -35.85 28.06 -63.57
CA ALA A 532 -34.96 28.64 -64.59
C ALA A 532 -33.97 29.70 -64.04
N SER A 533 -34.22 30.21 -62.83
CA SER A 533 -33.34 31.14 -62.11
C SER A 533 -32.16 30.47 -61.40
N ILE A 534 -32.07 29.13 -61.40
CA ILE A 534 -31.01 28.37 -60.73
C ILE A 534 -30.17 27.63 -61.75
N ALA A 535 -28.86 27.91 -61.78
CA ALA A 535 -27.90 27.16 -62.59
C ALA A 535 -27.42 25.94 -61.81
N ALA A 536 -27.80 24.73 -62.25
CA ALA A 536 -27.32 23.48 -61.67
C ALA A 536 -26.10 22.97 -62.43
N ARG A 537 -25.03 22.62 -61.71
CA ARG A 537 -23.79 22.06 -62.28
C ARG A 537 -23.37 20.81 -61.51
N VAL A 538 -23.11 19.72 -62.23
CA VAL A 538 -22.49 18.51 -61.70
C VAL A 538 -21.01 18.52 -62.09
N VAL A 539 -20.14 18.26 -61.12
CA VAL A 539 -18.68 18.13 -61.33
C VAL A 539 -18.25 16.77 -60.79
N ASN A 540 -18.06 15.81 -61.68
CA ASN A 540 -17.51 14.51 -61.30
C ASN A 540 -15.97 14.59 -61.28
N LYS A 541 -15.39 14.45 -60.09
CA LYS A 541 -13.93 14.36 -59.86
C LYS A 541 -13.52 12.97 -59.34
N ALA A 542 -14.44 12.02 -59.30
CA ALA A 542 -14.15 10.69 -58.77
C ALA A 542 -13.33 9.88 -59.79
N GLU A 543 -12.29 9.20 -59.31
CA GLU A 543 -11.48 8.28 -60.11
C GLU A 543 -12.20 6.94 -60.33
N ASN A 544 -13.03 6.51 -59.38
CA ASN A 544 -13.83 5.29 -59.50
C ASN A 544 -15.34 5.58 -59.51
N SER A 545 -16.01 5.21 -60.60
CA SER A 545 -17.43 5.54 -60.85
C SER A 545 -18.45 4.72 -60.04
N LYS A 546 -18.05 3.66 -59.33
CA LYS A 546 -18.99 2.72 -58.66
C LYS A 546 -18.70 2.47 -57.19
N ALA A 547 -19.71 2.45 -56.32
CA ALA A 547 -19.56 2.10 -54.90
C ALA A 547 -20.68 1.18 -54.39
N LEU A 548 -20.42 0.44 -53.31
CA LEU A 548 -21.44 -0.40 -52.66
C LEU A 548 -22.33 0.47 -51.77
N LEU A 549 -23.54 0.80 -52.23
CA LEU A 549 -24.50 1.68 -51.57
C LEU A 549 -25.93 1.14 -51.74
N ASP A 550 -26.86 1.58 -50.91
CA ASP A 550 -28.29 1.37 -51.17
C ASP A 550 -28.81 2.50 -52.06
N TYR A 551 -29.12 2.16 -53.31
CA TYR A 551 -29.51 3.14 -54.34
C TYR A 551 -30.74 3.95 -53.92
N ASP A 552 -31.79 3.30 -53.41
CA ASP A 552 -33.04 3.97 -53.05
C ASP A 552 -32.86 4.90 -51.84
N GLN A 553 -32.11 4.45 -50.84
CA GLN A 553 -31.83 5.28 -49.66
C GLN A 553 -30.93 6.47 -50.00
N MET A 554 -29.92 6.27 -50.83
CA MET A 554 -29.03 7.36 -51.24
C MET A 554 -29.72 8.32 -52.21
N MET A 555 -30.62 7.85 -53.07
CA MET A 555 -31.51 8.70 -53.86
C MET A 555 -32.30 9.63 -52.95
N GLN A 556 -32.90 9.08 -51.88
CA GLN A 556 -33.63 9.87 -50.91
C GLN A 556 -32.76 10.92 -50.20
N VAL A 557 -31.52 10.59 -49.84
CA VAL A 557 -30.56 11.54 -49.24
C VAL A 557 -30.30 12.70 -50.20
N LEU A 558 -29.92 12.39 -51.45
CA LEU A 558 -29.53 13.39 -52.44
C LEU A 558 -30.72 14.26 -52.86
N THR A 559 -31.88 13.67 -53.15
CA THR A 559 -33.11 14.42 -53.48
C THR A 559 -33.50 15.38 -52.36
N ASN A 560 -33.39 14.96 -51.08
CA ASN A 560 -33.66 15.84 -49.94
C ASN A 560 -32.68 17.01 -49.84
N LEU A 561 -31.39 16.76 -50.05
CA LEU A 561 -30.36 17.80 -50.00
C LEU A 561 -30.52 18.78 -51.18
N ASN A 562 -30.74 18.26 -52.40
CA ASN A 562 -30.96 19.06 -53.61
C ASN A 562 -32.20 19.95 -53.45
N LYS A 563 -33.30 19.40 -52.95
CA LYS A 563 -34.53 20.16 -52.69
C LYS A 563 -34.31 21.28 -51.67
N ASN A 564 -33.61 20.99 -50.57
CA ASN A 564 -33.29 22.02 -49.57
C ASN A 564 -32.37 23.11 -50.14
N ALA A 565 -31.41 22.74 -50.99
CA ALA A 565 -30.53 23.69 -51.66
C ALA A 565 -31.29 24.61 -52.63
N ILE A 566 -32.21 24.06 -53.43
CA ILE A 566 -33.09 24.83 -54.34
C ILE A 566 -33.98 25.80 -53.56
N GLU A 567 -34.62 25.33 -52.48
CA GLU A 567 -35.51 26.15 -51.66
C GLU A 567 -34.77 27.27 -50.89
N ALA A 568 -33.47 27.11 -50.64
CA ALA A 568 -32.61 28.13 -50.03
C ALA A 568 -32.24 29.28 -50.99
N MET A 569 -32.58 29.18 -52.28
CA MET A 569 -32.25 30.13 -53.34
C MET A 569 -33.50 30.76 -54.02
N PRO A 570 -34.39 31.45 -53.26
CA PRO A 570 -35.63 31.99 -53.83
C PRO A 570 -35.41 33.09 -54.88
N GLN A 571 -34.26 33.78 -54.87
CA GLN A 571 -33.89 34.82 -55.85
C GLN A 571 -33.06 34.29 -57.02
N GLY A 572 -32.91 32.96 -57.14
CA GLY A 572 -31.96 32.34 -58.06
C GLY A 572 -30.57 32.18 -57.46
N GLY A 573 -29.70 31.42 -58.14
CA GLY A 573 -28.37 31.08 -57.64
C GLY A 573 -27.71 29.93 -58.39
N THR A 574 -26.65 29.37 -57.81
CA THR A 574 -25.93 28.21 -58.35
C THR A 574 -26.01 27.03 -57.40
N LEU A 575 -26.49 25.89 -57.91
CA LEU A 575 -26.41 24.59 -57.24
C LEU A 575 -25.24 23.82 -57.86
N GLU A 576 -24.23 23.50 -57.06
CA GLU A 576 -23.08 22.70 -57.48
C GLU A 576 -23.06 21.38 -56.72
N ILE A 577 -23.05 20.27 -57.45
CA ILE A 577 -22.86 18.93 -56.89
C ILE A 577 -21.50 18.40 -57.33
N VAL A 578 -20.60 18.18 -56.38
CA VAL A 578 -19.27 17.62 -56.65
C VAL A 578 -19.21 16.19 -56.14
N ILE A 579 -18.79 15.27 -57.00
CA ILE A 579 -18.50 13.88 -56.65
C ILE A 579 -16.98 13.76 -56.51
N GLU A 580 -16.51 13.38 -55.33
CA GLU A 580 -15.09 13.11 -55.04
C GLU A 580 -14.96 11.72 -54.45
N ASP A 581 -13.81 11.08 -54.61
CA ASP A 581 -13.53 9.81 -53.97
C ASP A 581 -12.07 9.69 -53.52
N THR A 582 -11.85 8.67 -52.69
CA THR A 582 -10.55 8.11 -52.36
C THR A 582 -10.68 6.58 -52.45
N PRO A 583 -9.59 5.81 -52.30
CA PRO A 583 -9.68 4.35 -52.31
C PRO A 583 -10.66 3.77 -51.28
N GLU A 584 -10.91 4.46 -50.17
CA GLU A 584 -11.72 3.96 -49.05
C GLU A 584 -13.08 4.64 -48.91
N VAL A 585 -13.23 5.89 -49.37
CA VAL A 585 -14.47 6.67 -49.17
C VAL A 585 -14.94 7.37 -50.45
N VAL A 586 -16.26 7.57 -50.53
CA VAL A 586 -16.95 8.38 -51.54
C VAL A 586 -17.53 9.62 -50.85
N ILE A 587 -17.41 10.77 -51.51
CA ILE A 587 -17.83 12.07 -50.99
C ILE A 587 -18.76 12.76 -51.99
N PHE A 588 -19.98 13.06 -51.57
CA PHE A 588 -20.89 13.95 -52.31
C PHE A 588 -20.92 15.31 -51.64
N ARG A 589 -20.55 16.38 -52.36
CA ARG A 589 -20.66 17.76 -51.88
C ARG A 589 -21.78 18.48 -52.61
N ILE A 590 -22.82 18.86 -51.89
CA ILE A 590 -23.95 19.63 -52.42
C ILE A 590 -23.79 21.05 -51.90
N LYS A 591 -23.51 21.99 -52.80
CA LYS A 591 -23.23 23.40 -52.51
C LYS A 591 -24.28 24.31 -53.14
N ASP A 592 -24.91 25.14 -52.34
CA ASP A 592 -25.78 26.23 -52.79
C ASP A 592 -25.16 27.60 -52.53
N SER A 593 -25.55 28.58 -53.34
CA SER A 593 -25.26 30.01 -53.14
C SER A 593 -26.44 30.75 -52.52
N GLY A 594 -27.24 30.07 -51.69
CA GLY A 594 -28.45 30.60 -51.11
C GLY A 594 -28.22 31.51 -49.91
N MET A 595 -29.27 31.66 -49.10
CA MET A 595 -29.24 32.52 -47.91
C MET A 595 -28.36 32.02 -46.76
N GLY A 596 -27.90 30.76 -46.81
CA GLY A 596 -27.16 30.13 -45.72
C GLY A 596 -28.05 29.78 -44.51
N ILE A 597 -27.41 29.24 -43.47
CA ILE A 597 -28.04 28.78 -42.23
C ILE A 597 -27.39 29.53 -41.05
N GLU A 598 -28.20 30.16 -40.21
CA GLU A 598 -27.73 30.84 -38.99
C GLU A 598 -27.06 29.86 -38.01
N ARG A 599 -26.03 30.32 -37.30
CA ARG A 599 -25.20 29.49 -36.42
C ARG A 599 -25.99 28.76 -35.34
N GLU A 600 -27.03 29.40 -34.81
CA GLU A 600 -27.93 28.86 -33.77
C GLU A 600 -28.78 27.69 -34.27
N ASN A 601 -29.02 27.62 -35.58
CA ASN A 601 -29.83 26.59 -36.22
C ASN A 601 -28.99 25.40 -36.70
N VAL A 602 -27.66 25.57 -36.87
CA VAL A 602 -26.74 24.51 -37.32
C VAL A 602 -26.76 23.31 -36.38
N GLU A 603 -26.75 23.53 -35.06
CA GLU A 603 -26.78 22.44 -34.06
C GLU A 603 -28.12 21.67 -34.06
N LYS A 604 -29.19 22.27 -34.59
CA LYS A 604 -30.54 21.71 -34.60
C LYS A 604 -30.89 21.01 -35.92
N LEU A 605 -30.06 21.12 -36.96
CA LEU A 605 -30.38 20.68 -38.34
C LEU A 605 -30.84 19.23 -38.48
N PHE A 606 -30.29 18.32 -37.66
CA PHE A 606 -30.62 16.90 -37.70
C PHE A 606 -31.65 16.49 -36.64
N THR A 607 -32.22 17.46 -35.91
CA THR A 607 -33.29 17.20 -34.96
C THR A 607 -34.59 16.95 -35.72
N PRO A 608 -35.30 15.83 -35.49
CA PRO A 608 -36.59 15.57 -36.14
C PRO A 608 -37.59 16.71 -35.88
N PHE A 609 -38.40 17.03 -36.88
CA PHE A 609 -39.42 18.10 -36.87
C PHE A 609 -38.88 19.54 -36.79
N PHE A 610 -37.57 19.73 -36.65
CA PHE A 610 -36.99 21.06 -36.74
C PHE A 610 -37.07 21.57 -38.19
N THR A 611 -37.71 22.73 -38.38
CA THR A 611 -37.76 23.41 -39.67
C THR A 611 -37.82 24.92 -39.50
N THR A 612 -37.09 25.64 -40.35
CA THR A 612 -37.15 27.10 -40.46
C THR A 612 -38.19 27.57 -41.49
N LYS A 613 -38.93 26.63 -42.11
CA LYS A 613 -39.93 26.91 -43.14
C LYS A 613 -41.27 27.31 -42.50
N ALA A 614 -42.06 28.14 -43.19
CA ALA A 614 -43.40 28.54 -42.74
C ALA A 614 -44.31 27.31 -42.49
N LEU A 615 -45.20 27.43 -41.51
CA LEU A 615 -46.26 26.45 -41.19
C LEU A 615 -46.96 26.02 -42.47
N GLY A 616 -46.80 24.75 -42.88
CA GLY A 616 -47.26 24.35 -44.21
C GLY A 616 -46.21 23.64 -45.07
N LYS A 617 -45.02 24.25 -45.14
CA LYS A 617 -44.06 24.04 -46.25
C LYS A 617 -42.95 23.03 -45.97
N GLY A 618 -42.81 22.55 -44.74
CA GLY A 618 -41.78 21.57 -44.37
C GLY A 618 -42.22 20.68 -43.22
N THR A 619 -41.87 19.39 -43.30
CA THR A 619 -42.14 18.41 -42.23
C THR A 619 -41.03 18.37 -41.17
N GLY A 620 -39.88 18.99 -41.43
CA GLY A 620 -38.70 18.94 -40.55
C GLY A 620 -38.06 17.54 -40.43
N LEU A 621 -38.47 16.57 -41.25
CA LEU A 621 -37.97 15.18 -41.18
C LEU A 621 -36.87 14.87 -42.20
N GLY A 622 -36.73 15.67 -43.28
CA GLY A 622 -35.84 15.36 -44.39
C GLY A 622 -34.37 15.24 -44.00
N LEU A 623 -33.82 16.25 -43.31
CA LEU A 623 -32.42 16.25 -42.88
C LEU A 623 -32.12 15.21 -41.80
N ALA A 624 -33.05 15.00 -40.85
CA ALA A 624 -32.94 13.94 -39.85
C ALA A 624 -32.93 12.54 -40.49
N THR A 625 -33.74 12.33 -41.55
CA THR A 625 -33.75 11.08 -42.32
C THR A 625 -32.46 10.90 -43.10
N SER A 626 -31.95 11.96 -43.75
CA SER A 626 -30.67 11.91 -44.43
C SER A 626 -29.51 11.58 -43.48
N TYR A 627 -29.52 12.15 -42.26
CA TYR A 627 -28.54 11.81 -41.22
C TYR A 627 -28.61 10.34 -40.81
N GLY A 628 -29.81 9.81 -40.59
CA GLY A 628 -30.04 8.41 -40.26
C GLY A 628 -29.51 7.46 -41.34
N ILE A 629 -29.86 7.71 -42.61
CA ILE A 629 -29.41 6.90 -43.76
C ILE A 629 -27.88 6.89 -43.84
N VAL A 630 -27.24 8.06 -43.77
CA VAL A 630 -25.77 8.16 -43.84
C VAL A 630 -25.12 7.40 -42.68
N LYS A 631 -25.70 7.45 -41.48
CA LYS A 631 -25.18 6.69 -40.33
C LYS A 631 -25.35 5.18 -40.48
N MET A 632 -26.45 4.71 -41.05
CA MET A 632 -26.65 3.29 -41.34
C MET A 632 -25.65 2.76 -42.37
N HIS A 633 -25.20 3.61 -43.29
CA HIS A 633 -24.10 3.32 -44.22
C HIS A 633 -22.71 3.48 -43.59
N LYS A 634 -22.60 3.59 -42.25
CA LYS A 634 -21.35 3.86 -41.51
C LYS A 634 -20.63 5.15 -41.94
N GLY A 635 -21.37 6.10 -42.51
CA GLY A 635 -20.85 7.35 -43.02
C GLY A 635 -20.95 8.53 -42.05
N LYS A 636 -20.56 9.70 -42.55
CA LYS A 636 -20.60 10.99 -41.87
C LYS A 636 -21.20 12.04 -42.80
N ILE A 637 -22.06 12.91 -42.26
CA ILE A 637 -22.55 14.11 -42.94
C ILE A 637 -22.01 15.35 -42.22
N GLU A 638 -21.43 16.28 -42.97
CA GLU A 638 -20.87 17.53 -42.46
C GLU A 638 -21.54 18.72 -43.14
N VAL A 639 -21.68 19.84 -42.42
CA VAL A 639 -22.33 21.06 -42.92
C VAL A 639 -21.41 22.23 -42.69
N LYS A 640 -21.15 23.00 -43.75
CA LYS A 640 -20.52 24.33 -43.68
C LYS A 640 -21.50 25.33 -44.27
N SER A 641 -21.92 26.33 -43.50
CA SER A 641 -22.87 27.33 -43.96
C SER A 641 -22.48 28.71 -43.48
N ASN A 642 -22.77 29.73 -44.30
CA ASN A 642 -22.64 31.13 -43.93
C ASN A 642 -23.94 31.86 -44.30
N ALA A 643 -24.64 32.40 -43.29
CA ALA A 643 -25.80 33.27 -43.47
C ALA A 643 -25.46 34.77 -43.35
N ASP A 644 -24.23 35.09 -42.94
CA ASP A 644 -23.80 36.46 -42.68
C ASP A 644 -23.09 37.05 -43.91
N LYS A 645 -23.73 38.04 -44.54
CA LYS A 645 -23.20 38.73 -45.73
C LYS A 645 -21.92 39.51 -45.44
N GLU A 646 -21.65 39.90 -44.19
CA GLU A 646 -20.43 40.63 -43.82
C GLU A 646 -19.21 39.71 -43.69
N LYS A 647 -19.42 38.41 -43.47
CA LYS A 647 -18.35 37.42 -43.26
C LYS A 647 -17.95 36.65 -44.53
N GLY A 648 -18.57 36.96 -45.67
CA GLY A 648 -18.26 36.34 -46.96
C GLY A 648 -19.52 35.99 -47.77
N PRO A 649 -19.37 35.25 -48.89
CA PRO A 649 -20.51 34.82 -49.69
C PRO A 649 -21.45 33.93 -48.86
N THR A 650 -22.75 34.14 -49.01
CA THR A 650 -23.77 33.32 -48.34
C THR A 650 -24.00 32.02 -49.09
N GLY A 651 -24.33 30.96 -48.37
CA GLY A 651 -24.61 29.64 -48.94
C GLY A 651 -24.32 28.50 -47.99
N THR A 652 -24.69 27.28 -48.38
CA THR A 652 -24.42 26.07 -47.60
C THR A 652 -23.73 25.01 -48.44
N THR A 653 -22.88 24.22 -47.80
CA THR A 653 -22.27 23.02 -48.36
C THR A 653 -22.52 21.85 -47.42
N PHE A 654 -23.29 20.88 -47.89
CA PHE A 654 -23.43 19.57 -47.26
C PHE A 654 -22.41 18.62 -47.87
N SER A 655 -21.60 17.96 -47.04
CA SER A 655 -20.65 16.93 -47.45
C SER A 655 -21.08 15.58 -46.88
N VAL A 656 -21.49 14.65 -47.74
CA VAL A 656 -21.87 13.28 -47.37
C VAL A 656 -20.70 12.36 -47.68
N ILE A 657 -20.10 11.76 -46.64
CA ILE A 657 -18.90 10.93 -46.69
C ILE A 657 -19.30 9.49 -46.33
N LEU A 658 -19.08 8.55 -47.24
CA LEU A 658 -19.51 7.15 -47.12
C LEU A 658 -18.33 6.22 -47.40
N PRO A 659 -18.18 5.09 -46.68
CA PRO A 659 -17.20 4.07 -47.04
C PRO A 659 -17.58 3.43 -48.38
N ARG A 660 -16.59 3.23 -49.25
CA ARG A 660 -16.77 2.63 -50.59
C ARG A 660 -17.16 1.14 -50.50
N LYS A 661 -16.74 0.47 -49.43
CA LYS A 661 -17.11 -0.90 -49.05
C LYS A 661 -17.40 -0.92 -47.53
N PRO A 662 -18.57 -1.44 -47.09
CA PRO A 662 -19.02 -1.36 -45.70
C PRO A 662 -18.28 -2.22 -44.69
#